data_AF-A0A935MVD4-F1
#
_entry.id   AF-A0A935MVD4-F1
#
_cell.length_a   1.000
_cell.length_b   1.000
_cell.length_c   1.000
_cell.angle_alpha   90.00
_cell.angle_beta   90.00
_cell.angle_gamma   90.00
#
_symmetry.space_group_name_H-M   'P 1'
#
loop_
_entity.id
_entity.type
_entity.pdbx_description
1 polymer ?
#
loop_
_entity_poly.entity_id
_entity_poly.type
_entity_poly.pdbx_seq_one_letter_code
_entity_poly.pdbx_strand_id
1 'polypeptide(L)'
;MSGSPEFGKLVIFGVGLIGGSFALGLKAAEQVEEVVGFGRSLSTLTQAMDLGIIDRVGANAGQEVADADLVLMATPVGQMPEIMARIAPYLGAQTVVTDGGSTKADVVASAREHFSDKLGQFVPAHPIAGAENSGAAAARADLYRDKKVVLTPLPENPVLNVARVRSAWEWCGAQVHELPPADHDRIFAAVSHLPHLLSFALVYELAVRENCDQFFDFAASGFRDFTRIAASHPEMWRDICLANRPALLDELDRYRAQLDTLRDALQRDDGALLERTFDVARKARRNWADGKGQVMVMDFVDLPPLLSAKGVVRLPGSKSISNRVLLLAALADGQTEVRDLLESDDTARMIDALRLLGVVVESLGDRAYRVHGVAGKFPCRQAELFLGNAGTAFRSLTGALALAGGHYTLTGVARMHERPIGDLVDALRQLGADIRYLGNEKFPPLEIRPSAIRSGGVLQVRGDLSSQFLTGLLMALPLTGVETTVEVVGDLISQPYIEITLATMARFGVQVERQGWQRFTLPAGHAYRSPGVVSVEGDASSASYFLALGAIGGGPLRVEGVGRDSVQGDVRFADALALMGARVERGPNWIETAGPLQGKLHGIDLDCKHIPDAAMTLATTALFAEGATTLRNIASWRVKETDRIAAMATELRKLGAAVEEGADFIRVTPPHSSFLTPPAGIDTYDDHRIAMCFSLAAFANTLRINDPGCVTKTFPDFFARFAAVTQPVPVIAIDGPSASGKGTVAARLASTLGWHYLDSGALYRLTALACRRAGVTWDDEAATATIAAGLDVVFGENSIRLSGDEVNDAIRDEEISSGASQVAALPAVRDALLFRQRVFRRAPGLVADGRDMGSVVFPDALTKVFLTASVEVRAERRHKQLIEKGIAASILPLLLDLRERDQRDSQRSVAPLQQSEDANLLDTTDLTIEQAVSQVLSWSKQGA
;
A
#
# COMPACT_ATOMS: atom_id res chain seq x y z
N MET A 1 11.95 -42.95 -14.93
CA MET A 1 13.31 -43.48 -15.16
C MET A 1 14.09 -43.18 -13.90
N SER A 2 14.46 -44.19 -13.11
CA SER A 2 15.35 -44.01 -11.96
C SER A 2 16.74 -43.71 -12.50
N GLY A 3 17.06 -42.43 -12.64
CA GLY A 3 18.42 -41.98 -12.93
C GLY A 3 19.32 -42.33 -11.74
N SER A 4 20.60 -42.55 -12.00
CA SER A 4 21.60 -42.61 -10.93
C SER A 4 21.55 -41.32 -10.11
N PRO A 5 21.71 -41.39 -8.78
CA PRO A 5 21.77 -40.20 -7.93
C PRO A 5 22.86 -39.24 -8.40
N GLU A 6 22.61 -37.93 -8.24
CA GLU A 6 23.56 -36.87 -8.62
C GLU A 6 24.85 -36.92 -7.80
N PHE A 7 24.77 -37.35 -6.54
CA PHE A 7 25.92 -37.44 -5.64
C PHE A 7 26.18 -38.90 -5.27
N GLY A 8 27.29 -39.47 -5.74
CA GLY A 8 27.77 -40.76 -5.24
C GLY A 8 28.22 -40.63 -3.79
N LYS A 9 28.94 -39.56 -3.44
CA LYS A 9 29.48 -39.34 -2.09
C LYS A 9 29.28 -37.93 -1.57
N LEU A 10 28.61 -37.82 -0.42
CA LEU A 10 28.44 -36.59 0.36
C LEU A 10 29.25 -36.65 1.65
N VAL A 11 30.11 -35.66 1.89
CA VAL A 11 30.83 -35.50 3.16
C VAL A 11 30.23 -34.35 3.96
N ILE A 12 29.91 -34.59 5.24
CA ILE A 12 29.30 -33.58 6.11
C ILE A 12 30.16 -33.33 7.34
N PHE A 13 30.61 -32.10 7.51
CA PHE A 13 31.17 -31.61 8.76
C PHE A 13 30.06 -30.96 9.58
N GLY A 14 29.59 -31.67 10.62
CA GLY A 14 28.50 -31.22 11.48
C GLY A 14 27.17 -31.94 11.23
N VAL A 15 26.98 -33.10 11.84
CA VAL A 15 25.77 -33.95 11.70
C VAL A 15 24.60 -33.55 12.63
N GLY A 16 24.55 -32.28 13.04
CA GLY A 16 23.50 -31.72 13.89
C GLY A 16 22.20 -31.42 13.12
N LEU A 17 21.37 -30.52 13.65
CA LEU A 17 20.10 -30.12 13.02
C LEU A 17 20.27 -29.78 11.53
N ILE A 18 21.21 -28.90 11.17
CA ILE A 18 21.37 -28.42 9.79
C ILE A 18 21.95 -29.53 8.89
N GLY A 19 23.19 -29.97 9.16
CA GLY A 19 23.85 -30.94 8.29
C GLY A 19 23.14 -32.30 8.26
N GLY A 20 22.60 -32.75 9.40
CA GLY A 20 21.86 -34.00 9.46
C GLY A 20 20.53 -33.96 8.70
N SER A 21 19.80 -32.86 8.77
CA SER A 21 18.56 -32.69 7.99
C SER A 21 18.84 -32.61 6.49
N PHE A 22 19.98 -32.07 6.09
CA PHE A 22 20.39 -32.00 4.68
C PHE A 22 20.70 -33.39 4.14
N ALA A 23 21.42 -34.21 4.90
CA ALA A 23 21.66 -35.61 4.56
C ALA A 23 20.35 -36.39 4.39
N LEU A 24 19.45 -36.28 5.38
CA LEU A 24 18.16 -36.96 5.35
C LEU A 24 17.28 -36.49 4.19
N GLY A 25 17.29 -35.19 3.88
CA GLY A 25 16.57 -34.61 2.74
C GLY A 25 17.05 -35.17 1.40
N LEU A 26 18.37 -35.22 1.19
CA LEU A 26 18.95 -35.81 -0.03
C LEU A 26 18.72 -37.32 -0.15
N LYS A 27 18.81 -38.06 0.97
CA LYS A 27 18.46 -39.49 1.00
C LYS A 27 16.99 -39.72 0.65
N ALA A 28 16.08 -38.91 1.21
CA ALA A 28 14.66 -38.99 0.92
C ALA A 28 14.32 -38.64 -0.54
N ALA A 29 15.14 -37.81 -1.19
CA ALA A 29 15.03 -37.48 -2.61
C ALA A 29 15.74 -38.49 -3.54
N GLU A 30 16.39 -39.52 -2.97
CA GLU A 30 17.19 -40.51 -3.70
C GLU A 30 18.32 -39.87 -4.54
N GLN A 31 18.93 -38.79 -4.04
CA GLN A 31 19.97 -38.03 -4.74
C GLN A 31 21.39 -38.24 -4.19
N VAL A 32 21.54 -39.11 -3.19
CA VAL A 32 22.84 -39.46 -2.59
C VAL A 32 22.98 -40.96 -2.32
N GLU A 33 24.12 -41.57 -2.68
CA GLU A 33 24.40 -43.00 -2.38
C GLU A 33 25.06 -43.19 -1.02
N GLU A 34 26.11 -42.44 -0.71
CA GLU A 34 26.86 -42.55 0.54
C GLU A 34 27.01 -41.18 1.24
N VAL A 35 26.73 -41.15 2.54
CA VAL A 35 26.96 -40.00 3.43
C VAL A 35 28.01 -40.32 4.49
N VAL A 36 29.11 -39.57 4.48
CA VAL A 36 30.22 -39.68 5.44
C VAL A 36 30.19 -38.52 6.42
N GLY A 37 30.06 -38.83 7.72
CA GLY A 37 29.95 -37.83 8.78
C GLY A 37 31.25 -37.53 9.52
N PHE A 38 31.49 -36.24 9.79
CA PHE A 38 32.52 -35.75 10.71
C PHE A 38 31.90 -34.87 11.81
N GLY A 39 32.42 -35.01 13.02
CA GLY A 39 31.91 -34.30 14.19
C GLY A 39 32.89 -34.35 15.37
N ARG A 40 32.58 -33.60 16.43
CA ARG A 40 33.45 -33.45 17.61
C ARG A 40 33.41 -34.64 18.57
N SER A 41 32.26 -35.30 18.67
CA SER A 41 32.04 -36.41 19.60
C SER A 41 31.68 -37.68 18.86
N LEU A 42 32.35 -38.78 19.22
CA LEU A 42 32.01 -40.11 18.73
C LEU A 42 30.56 -40.49 19.09
N SER A 43 30.07 -40.07 20.27
CA SER A 43 28.68 -40.36 20.69
C SER A 43 27.64 -39.74 19.77
N THR A 44 27.86 -38.51 19.29
CA THR A 44 26.96 -37.82 18.35
C THR A 44 27.00 -38.47 16.97
N LEU A 45 28.17 -38.96 16.55
CA LEU A 45 28.34 -39.62 15.27
C LEU A 45 27.73 -41.04 15.27
N THR A 46 27.89 -41.80 16.36
CA THR A 46 27.19 -43.07 16.56
C THR A 46 25.68 -42.86 16.52
N GLN A 47 25.16 -41.86 17.23
CA GLN A 47 23.74 -41.52 17.18
C GLN A 47 23.28 -41.13 15.76
N ALA A 48 24.10 -40.40 15.00
CA ALA A 48 23.77 -40.07 13.61
C ALA A 48 23.73 -41.30 12.68
N MET A 49 24.59 -42.29 12.91
CA MET A 49 24.53 -43.58 12.21
C MET A 49 23.26 -44.36 12.57
N ASP A 50 22.93 -44.46 13.86
CA ASP A 50 21.75 -45.17 14.33
C ASP A 50 20.44 -44.56 13.78
N LEU A 51 20.44 -43.23 13.56
CA LEU A 51 19.34 -42.48 12.96
C LEU A 51 19.35 -42.49 11.42
N GLY A 52 20.32 -43.16 10.78
CA GLY A 52 20.45 -43.22 9.32
C GLY A 52 20.87 -41.91 8.64
N ILE A 53 21.28 -40.91 9.43
CA ILE A 53 21.73 -39.60 8.93
C ILE A 53 23.01 -39.76 8.11
N ILE A 54 23.94 -40.56 8.61
CA ILE A 54 25.21 -40.90 7.95
C ILE A 54 25.32 -42.41 7.81
N ASP A 55 25.96 -42.87 6.74
CA ASP A 55 26.20 -44.30 6.50
C ASP A 55 27.43 -44.79 7.24
N ARG A 56 28.43 -43.90 7.43
CA ARG A 56 29.59 -44.17 8.27
C ARG A 56 30.27 -42.90 8.81
N VAL A 57 31.07 -43.10 9.85
CA VAL A 57 32.00 -42.08 10.37
C VAL A 57 33.25 -42.01 9.49
N GLY A 58 33.65 -40.78 9.12
CA GLY A 58 34.88 -40.56 8.36
C GLY A 58 36.13 -40.79 9.19
N ALA A 59 37.10 -41.53 8.65
CA ALA A 59 38.36 -41.85 9.35
C ALA A 59 39.42 -40.75 9.19
N ASN A 60 39.52 -40.15 8.00
CA ASN A 60 40.48 -39.08 7.70
C ASN A 60 39.86 -38.03 6.78
N ALA A 61 39.72 -36.79 7.25
CA ALA A 61 39.06 -35.73 6.49
C ALA A 61 39.69 -35.44 5.12
N GLY A 62 41.01 -35.60 4.97
CA GLY A 62 41.69 -35.38 3.69
C GLY A 62 41.41 -36.48 2.67
N GLN A 63 41.42 -37.75 3.10
CA GLN A 63 41.11 -38.86 2.21
C GLN A 63 39.64 -38.86 1.77
N GLU A 64 38.72 -38.55 2.68
CA GLU A 64 37.29 -38.63 2.40
C GLU A 64 36.76 -37.53 1.47
N VAL A 65 37.43 -36.37 1.41
CA VAL A 65 37.03 -35.26 0.53
C VAL A 65 37.67 -35.33 -0.86
N ALA A 66 38.66 -36.19 -1.07
CA ALA A 66 39.39 -36.27 -2.34
C ALA A 66 38.56 -36.84 -3.50
N ASP A 67 37.61 -37.72 -3.17
CA ASP A 67 36.68 -38.39 -4.06
C ASP A 67 35.21 -38.01 -3.79
N ALA A 68 34.98 -36.99 -2.96
CA ALA A 68 33.63 -36.52 -2.65
C ALA A 68 33.05 -35.70 -3.82
N ASP A 69 31.76 -35.89 -4.09
CA ASP A 69 31.02 -35.07 -5.05
C ASP A 69 30.59 -33.74 -4.43
N LEU A 70 30.15 -33.78 -3.17
CA LEU A 70 29.70 -32.63 -2.40
C LEU A 70 30.23 -32.69 -0.96
N VAL A 71 30.70 -31.56 -0.45
CA VAL A 71 31.10 -31.37 0.95
C VAL A 71 30.24 -30.27 1.57
N LEU A 72 29.55 -30.57 2.67
CA LEU A 72 28.79 -29.59 3.45
C LEU A 72 29.48 -29.28 4.78
N MET A 73 29.78 -28.01 5.01
CA MET A 73 30.22 -27.49 6.32
C MET A 73 29.04 -26.90 7.09
N ALA A 74 28.44 -27.69 7.98
CA ALA A 74 27.35 -27.32 8.86
C ALA A 74 27.82 -27.14 10.33
N THR A 75 29.03 -26.61 10.51
CA THR A 75 29.60 -26.26 11.82
C THR A 75 29.43 -24.76 12.10
N PRO A 76 29.54 -24.30 13.35
CA PRO A 76 29.58 -22.87 13.66
C PRO A 76 30.67 -22.16 12.84
N VAL A 77 30.35 -20.96 12.34
CA VAL A 77 31.19 -20.19 11.39
C VAL A 77 32.63 -20.00 11.88
N GLY A 78 32.84 -19.82 13.20
CA GLY A 78 34.16 -19.71 13.80
C GLY A 78 35.06 -20.95 13.69
N GLN A 79 34.51 -22.11 13.31
CA GLN A 79 35.25 -23.37 13.14
C GLN A 79 35.56 -23.69 11.67
N MET A 80 34.91 -23.00 10.74
CA MET A 80 35.08 -23.26 9.31
C MET A 80 36.51 -23.01 8.81
N PRO A 81 37.27 -21.99 9.28
CA PRO A 81 38.64 -21.77 8.82
C PRO A 81 39.55 -22.98 9.05
N GLU A 82 39.50 -23.60 10.23
CA GLU A 82 40.30 -24.80 10.53
C GLU A 82 39.92 -25.99 9.64
N ILE A 83 38.62 -26.17 9.37
CA ILE A 83 38.13 -27.23 8.48
C ILE A 83 38.61 -26.99 7.05
N MET A 84 38.46 -25.76 6.54
CA MET A 84 38.90 -25.36 5.19
C MET A 84 40.40 -25.60 5.02
N ALA A 85 41.22 -25.14 5.97
CA ALA A 85 42.67 -25.35 5.96
C ALA A 85 43.04 -26.84 5.94
N ARG A 86 42.31 -27.69 6.67
CA ARG A 86 42.56 -29.14 6.72
C ARG A 86 42.20 -29.87 5.43
N ILE A 87 41.13 -29.46 4.74
CA ILE A 87 40.64 -30.16 3.54
C ILE A 87 41.22 -29.61 2.23
N ALA A 88 41.62 -28.33 2.18
CA ALA A 88 42.09 -27.66 0.97
C ALA A 88 43.18 -28.43 0.17
N PRO A 89 44.21 -29.02 0.81
CA PRO A 89 45.25 -29.77 0.10
C PRO A 89 44.72 -31.01 -0.64
N TYR A 90 43.60 -31.55 -0.17
CA TYR A 90 43.09 -32.85 -0.61
C TYR A 90 41.82 -32.76 -1.47
N LEU A 91 41.22 -31.58 -1.64
CA LEU A 91 40.03 -31.41 -2.49
C LEU A 91 40.30 -31.92 -3.91
N GLY A 92 39.46 -32.86 -4.35
CA GLY A 92 39.47 -33.39 -5.71
C GLY A 92 39.01 -32.34 -6.72
N ALA A 93 39.38 -32.50 -7.99
CA ALA A 93 39.10 -31.50 -9.03
C ALA A 93 37.60 -31.28 -9.33
N GLN A 94 36.75 -32.25 -9.00
CA GLN A 94 35.30 -32.20 -9.21
C GLN A 94 34.50 -32.02 -7.92
N THR A 95 35.17 -31.97 -6.78
CA THR A 95 34.54 -31.81 -5.47
C THR A 95 33.98 -30.41 -5.32
N VAL A 96 32.69 -30.29 -4.98
CA VAL A 96 32.05 -29.01 -4.66
C VAL A 96 31.95 -28.88 -3.14
N VAL A 97 32.28 -27.70 -2.61
CA VAL A 97 32.18 -27.40 -1.18
C VAL A 97 31.10 -26.34 -0.98
N THR A 98 30.22 -26.56 -0.01
CA THR A 98 29.22 -25.59 0.43
C THR A 98 29.18 -25.54 1.96
N ASP A 99 28.50 -24.55 2.51
CA ASP A 99 28.36 -24.36 3.95
C ASP A 99 26.89 -24.17 4.35
N GLY A 100 26.64 -24.13 5.66
CA GLY A 100 25.35 -23.76 6.25
C GLY A 100 25.47 -22.62 7.25
N GLY A 101 26.53 -21.81 7.14
CA GLY A 101 26.89 -20.77 8.10
C GLY A 101 25.94 -19.58 8.07
N SER A 102 25.75 -18.95 9.24
CA SER A 102 24.83 -17.82 9.42
C SER A 102 25.39 -16.46 8.96
N THR A 103 26.65 -16.42 8.53
CA THR A 103 27.35 -15.24 7.99
C THR A 103 28.07 -15.64 6.71
N LYS A 104 28.40 -14.66 5.85
CA LYS A 104 28.96 -14.94 4.51
C LYS A 104 30.23 -14.19 4.20
N ALA A 105 30.38 -12.94 4.62
CA ALA A 105 31.58 -12.17 4.30
C ALA A 105 32.84 -12.78 4.93
N ASP A 106 32.76 -13.21 6.20
CA ASP A 106 33.85 -13.85 6.93
C ASP A 106 34.16 -15.25 6.38
N VAL A 107 33.13 -16.04 6.11
CA VAL A 107 33.27 -17.40 5.55
C VAL A 107 33.90 -17.33 4.15
N VAL A 108 33.49 -16.38 3.32
CA VAL A 108 34.10 -16.14 2.00
C VAL A 108 35.54 -15.65 2.12
N ALA A 109 35.85 -14.78 3.08
CA ALA A 109 37.23 -14.34 3.33
C ALA A 109 38.12 -15.53 3.72
N SER A 110 37.65 -16.40 4.60
CA SER A 110 38.33 -17.64 4.99
C SER A 110 38.51 -18.60 3.80
N ALA A 111 37.48 -18.74 2.96
CA ALA A 111 37.56 -19.58 1.77
C ALA A 111 38.60 -19.04 0.76
N ARG A 112 38.68 -17.71 0.59
CA ARG A 112 39.70 -17.05 -0.25
C ARG A 112 41.10 -17.32 0.27
N GLU A 113 41.30 -17.27 1.58
CA GLU A 113 42.59 -17.54 2.22
C GLU A 113 43.02 -19.01 2.03
N HIS A 114 42.13 -19.97 2.28
CA HIS A 114 42.51 -21.38 2.36
C HIS A 114 42.36 -22.16 1.06
N PHE A 115 41.36 -21.87 0.23
CA PHE A 115 41.18 -22.58 -1.04
C PHE A 115 41.97 -21.99 -2.19
N SER A 116 42.39 -20.73 -2.13
CA SER A 116 43.28 -20.10 -3.12
C SER A 116 42.83 -20.36 -4.58
N ASP A 117 43.57 -21.16 -5.35
CA ASP A 117 43.29 -21.53 -6.74
C ASP A 117 42.04 -22.42 -6.91
N LYS A 118 41.59 -23.06 -5.83
CA LYS A 118 40.39 -23.90 -5.77
C LYS A 118 39.12 -23.15 -5.33
N LEU A 119 39.18 -21.83 -5.18
CA LEU A 119 38.04 -21.03 -4.69
C LEU A 119 36.74 -21.25 -5.48
N GLY A 120 36.83 -21.47 -6.80
CA GLY A 120 35.66 -21.74 -7.65
C GLY A 120 34.86 -23.00 -7.25
N GLN A 121 35.45 -23.90 -6.44
CA GLN A 121 34.79 -25.07 -5.89
C GLN A 121 33.90 -24.76 -4.66
N PHE A 122 34.03 -23.59 -4.05
CA PHE A 122 33.27 -23.21 -2.85
C PHE A 122 32.06 -22.33 -3.19
N VAL A 123 30.85 -22.85 -3.00
CA VAL A 123 29.59 -22.13 -3.20
C VAL A 123 28.92 -21.92 -1.83
N PRO A 124 28.97 -20.71 -1.24
CA PRO A 124 28.44 -20.49 0.09
C PRO A 124 26.89 -20.49 0.13
N ALA A 125 26.33 -21.02 1.23
CA ALA A 125 24.88 -21.15 1.42
C ALA A 125 24.46 -20.96 2.90
N HIS A 126 23.29 -20.37 3.13
CA HIS A 126 22.69 -20.21 4.46
C HIS A 126 21.23 -20.68 4.47
N PRO A 127 20.92 -21.81 5.12
CA PRO A 127 19.54 -22.25 5.28
C PRO A 127 18.84 -21.51 6.44
N ILE A 128 17.68 -20.92 6.16
CA ILE A 128 16.86 -20.20 7.15
C ILE A 128 15.85 -21.18 7.76
N ALA A 129 16.37 -22.10 8.57
CA ALA A 129 15.62 -23.23 9.11
C ALA A 129 16.00 -23.58 10.57
N GLY A 130 16.27 -22.57 11.39
CA GLY A 130 16.60 -22.77 12.81
C GLY A 130 15.44 -23.33 13.65
N ALA A 131 15.76 -24.19 14.61
CA ALA A 131 14.85 -24.71 15.63
C ALA A 131 15.50 -24.63 17.02
N GLU A 132 14.70 -24.70 18.09
CA GLU A 132 15.16 -24.61 19.48
C GLU A 132 15.95 -25.85 19.93
N ASN A 133 15.71 -26.99 19.27
CA ASN A 133 16.39 -28.26 19.55
C ASN A 133 17.67 -28.39 18.71
N SER A 134 18.75 -28.89 19.33
CA SER A 134 20.05 -29.07 18.69
C SER A 134 20.52 -30.54 18.73
N GLY A 135 21.58 -30.86 17.98
CA GLY A 135 22.15 -32.21 17.91
C GLY A 135 21.56 -33.10 16.81
N ALA A 136 22.10 -34.31 16.67
CA ALA A 136 21.72 -35.27 15.63
C ALA A 136 20.25 -35.73 15.75
N ALA A 137 19.75 -35.91 16.98
CA ALA A 137 18.35 -36.27 17.23
C ALA A 137 17.33 -35.21 16.80
N ALA A 138 17.77 -33.96 16.58
CA ALA A 138 16.91 -32.89 16.09
C ALA A 138 16.79 -32.84 14.56
N ALA A 139 17.59 -33.64 13.84
CA ALA A 139 17.59 -33.66 12.38
C ALA A 139 16.28 -34.26 11.83
N ARG A 140 15.75 -33.66 10.75
CA ARG A 140 14.50 -34.07 10.10
C ARG A 140 14.60 -33.90 8.58
N ALA A 141 14.13 -34.89 7.82
CA ALA A 141 14.17 -34.87 6.36
C ALA A 141 13.35 -33.71 5.75
N ASP A 142 12.33 -33.22 6.45
CA ASP A 142 11.42 -32.17 6.01
C ASP A 142 11.78 -30.77 6.54
N LEU A 143 12.93 -30.61 7.21
CA LEU A 143 13.31 -29.35 7.87
C LEU A 143 13.26 -28.15 6.91
N TYR A 144 13.69 -28.36 5.66
CA TYR A 144 13.84 -27.31 4.66
C TYR A 144 12.62 -27.11 3.77
N ARG A 145 11.56 -27.93 3.92
CA ARG A 145 10.35 -27.81 3.10
C ARG A 145 9.73 -26.43 3.25
N ASP A 146 9.60 -25.72 2.14
CA ASP A 146 9.10 -24.34 2.05
C ASP A 146 9.92 -23.32 2.87
N LYS A 147 11.14 -23.69 3.27
CA LYS A 147 12.08 -22.77 3.94
C LYS A 147 13.01 -22.13 2.92
N LYS A 148 13.42 -20.90 3.23
CA LYS A 148 14.35 -20.15 2.38
C LYS A 148 15.78 -20.62 2.61
N VAL A 149 16.54 -20.77 1.53
CA VAL A 149 18.00 -20.93 1.55
C VAL A 149 18.58 -19.82 0.70
N VAL A 150 19.60 -19.13 1.21
CA VAL A 150 20.30 -18.10 0.45
C VAL A 150 21.64 -18.64 -0.02
N LEU A 151 21.86 -18.68 -1.33
CA LEU A 151 23.19 -18.87 -1.92
C LEU A 151 23.86 -17.51 -2.11
N THR A 152 25.17 -17.47 -1.93
CA THR A 152 25.97 -16.28 -2.22
C THR A 152 27.06 -16.60 -3.22
N PRO A 153 26.71 -16.87 -4.49
CA PRO A 153 27.69 -17.28 -5.50
C PRO A 153 28.77 -16.21 -5.69
N LEU A 154 30.00 -16.67 -5.87
CA LEU A 154 31.18 -15.83 -6.13
C LEU A 154 31.44 -15.73 -7.64
N PRO A 155 32.08 -14.65 -8.11
CA PRO A 155 32.48 -14.52 -9.51
C PRO A 155 33.34 -15.69 -10.02
N GLU A 156 34.08 -16.33 -9.13
CA GLU A 156 34.95 -17.47 -9.43
C GLU A 156 34.19 -18.81 -9.55
N ASN A 157 32.91 -18.87 -9.17
CA ASN A 157 32.16 -20.12 -9.20
C ASN A 157 31.69 -20.48 -10.62
N PRO A 158 31.98 -21.68 -11.11
CA PRO A 158 31.36 -22.19 -12.34
C PRO A 158 29.85 -22.30 -12.17
N VAL A 159 29.11 -21.96 -13.22
CA VAL A 159 27.64 -22.05 -13.28
C VAL A 159 27.15 -23.44 -12.87
N LEU A 160 27.88 -24.49 -13.27
CA LEU A 160 27.56 -25.88 -12.92
C LEU A 160 27.63 -26.14 -11.40
N ASN A 161 28.64 -25.60 -10.69
CA ASN A 161 28.77 -25.80 -9.25
C ASN A 161 27.66 -25.09 -8.49
N VAL A 162 27.30 -23.87 -8.92
CA VAL A 162 26.16 -23.14 -8.35
C VAL A 162 24.86 -23.90 -8.58
N ALA A 163 24.65 -24.43 -9.79
CA ALA A 163 23.48 -25.25 -10.11
C ALA A 163 23.41 -26.52 -9.26
N ARG A 164 24.52 -27.25 -9.06
CA ARG A 164 24.57 -28.46 -8.23
C ARG A 164 24.19 -28.17 -6.77
N VAL A 165 24.74 -27.11 -6.19
CA VAL A 165 24.41 -26.72 -4.79
C VAL A 165 22.97 -26.27 -4.68
N ARG A 166 22.47 -25.48 -5.66
CA ARG A 166 21.07 -25.09 -5.75
C ARG A 166 20.15 -26.32 -5.78
N SER A 167 20.40 -27.26 -6.68
CA SER A 167 19.60 -28.48 -6.80
C SER A 167 19.63 -29.31 -5.52
N ALA A 168 20.78 -29.39 -4.84
CA ALA A 168 20.87 -30.10 -3.56
C ALA A 168 19.93 -29.52 -2.48
N TRP A 169 19.83 -28.19 -2.39
CA TRP A 169 18.89 -27.53 -1.47
C TRP A 169 17.43 -27.66 -1.94
N GLU A 170 17.16 -27.55 -3.24
CA GLU A 170 15.82 -27.69 -3.82
C GLU A 170 15.26 -29.12 -3.65
N TRP A 171 16.10 -30.15 -3.78
CA TRP A 171 15.71 -31.54 -3.50
C TRP A 171 15.36 -31.79 -2.03
N CYS A 172 15.94 -31.00 -1.11
CA CYS A 172 15.51 -30.99 0.29
C CYS A 172 14.19 -30.23 0.52
N GLY A 173 13.59 -29.65 -0.51
CA GLY A 173 12.33 -28.89 -0.46
C GLY A 173 12.50 -27.39 -0.19
N ALA A 174 13.72 -26.86 -0.27
CA ALA A 174 13.99 -25.45 -0.01
C ALA A 174 13.61 -24.52 -1.17
N GLN A 175 13.29 -23.27 -0.84
CA GLN A 175 13.18 -22.16 -1.78
C GLN A 175 14.51 -21.40 -1.84
N VAL A 176 15.23 -21.55 -2.95
CA VAL A 176 16.60 -21.04 -3.07
C VAL A 176 16.64 -19.63 -3.67
N HIS A 177 17.19 -18.68 -2.92
CA HIS A 177 17.42 -17.29 -3.31
C HIS A 177 18.92 -17.01 -3.46
N GLU A 178 19.30 -15.98 -4.21
CA GLU A 178 20.69 -15.53 -4.33
C GLU A 178 20.86 -14.11 -3.80
N LEU A 179 21.94 -13.88 -3.05
CA LEU A 179 22.35 -12.56 -2.58
C LEU A 179 23.87 -12.42 -2.64
N PRO A 180 24.41 -11.21 -2.86
CA PRO A 180 25.82 -10.94 -2.58
C PRO A 180 26.17 -11.20 -1.09
N PRO A 181 27.39 -11.67 -0.76
CA PRO A 181 27.78 -11.93 0.63
C PRO A 181 27.58 -10.76 1.60
N ALA A 182 27.91 -9.54 1.15
CA ALA A 182 27.74 -8.34 1.97
C ALA A 182 26.26 -7.99 2.22
N ASP A 183 25.40 -8.16 1.21
CA ASP A 183 23.96 -7.89 1.34
C ASP A 183 23.28 -8.92 2.23
N HIS A 184 23.68 -10.18 2.13
CA HIS A 184 23.28 -11.23 3.07
C HIS A 184 23.55 -10.79 4.51
N ASP A 185 24.81 -10.45 4.81
CA ASP A 185 25.21 -10.12 6.18
C ASP A 185 24.51 -8.86 6.70
N ARG A 186 24.28 -7.84 5.86
CA ARG A 186 23.48 -6.66 6.22
C ARG A 186 22.03 -7.02 6.54
N ILE A 187 21.38 -7.81 5.70
CA ILE A 187 19.97 -8.20 5.90
C ILE A 187 19.84 -9.00 7.20
N PHE A 188 20.68 -10.02 7.40
CA PHE A 188 20.59 -10.89 8.58
C PHE A 188 21.09 -10.22 9.86
N ALA A 189 21.93 -9.18 9.79
CA ALA A 189 22.17 -8.31 10.93
C ALA A 189 20.86 -7.69 11.45
N ALA A 190 20.04 -7.14 10.57
CA ALA A 190 18.78 -6.47 10.93
C ALA A 190 17.67 -7.46 11.36
N VAL A 191 17.46 -8.55 10.61
CA VAL A 191 16.30 -9.43 10.81
C VAL A 191 16.57 -10.66 11.69
N SER A 192 17.84 -10.91 12.06
CA SER A 192 18.22 -12.07 12.87
C SER A 192 19.17 -11.70 14.02
N HIS A 193 20.35 -11.12 13.74
CA HIS A 193 21.38 -10.96 14.76
C HIS A 193 21.05 -9.89 15.81
N LEU A 194 20.58 -8.72 15.37
CA LEU A 194 20.14 -7.66 16.27
C LEU A 194 18.97 -8.13 17.15
N PRO A 195 17.89 -8.75 16.64
CA PRO A 195 16.84 -9.33 17.49
C PRO A 195 17.36 -10.27 18.57
N HIS A 196 18.32 -11.16 18.27
CA HIS A 196 18.91 -12.05 19.27
C HIS A 196 19.70 -11.25 20.32
N LEU A 197 20.51 -10.28 19.90
CA LEU A 197 21.30 -9.47 20.81
C LEU A 197 20.41 -8.65 21.77
N LEU A 198 19.33 -8.05 21.26
CA LEU A 198 18.36 -7.31 22.07
C LEU A 198 17.60 -8.22 23.05
N SER A 199 17.27 -9.44 22.61
CA SER A 199 16.64 -10.46 23.42
C SER A 199 17.56 -10.91 24.58
N PHE A 200 18.83 -11.21 24.31
CA PHE A 200 19.84 -11.50 25.33
C PHE A 200 20.04 -10.33 26.29
N ALA A 201 20.16 -9.10 25.77
CA ALA A 201 20.38 -7.91 26.58
C ALA A 201 19.22 -7.66 27.56
N LEU A 202 17.97 -7.77 27.09
CA LEU A 202 16.79 -7.58 27.94
C LEU A 202 16.70 -8.63 29.05
N VAL A 203 16.88 -9.92 28.71
CA VAL A 203 16.81 -11.01 29.69
C VAL A 203 17.93 -10.90 30.71
N TYR A 204 19.16 -10.64 30.27
CA TYR A 204 20.32 -10.46 31.15
C TYR A 204 20.09 -9.31 32.12
N GLU A 205 19.63 -8.16 31.63
CA GLU A 205 19.39 -6.97 32.45
C GLU A 205 18.39 -7.23 33.57
N LEU A 206 17.29 -7.95 33.30
CA LEU A 206 16.31 -8.31 34.33
C LEU A 206 16.84 -9.38 35.29
N ALA A 207 17.61 -10.35 34.80
CA ALA A 207 18.14 -11.46 35.59
C ALA A 207 19.19 -11.02 36.64
N VAL A 208 19.85 -9.87 36.44
CA VAL A 208 20.85 -9.34 37.38
C VAL A 208 20.30 -8.31 38.36
N ARG A 209 18.99 -8.00 38.33
CA ARG A 209 18.35 -7.10 39.30
C ARG A 209 18.03 -7.83 40.60
N GLU A 210 18.03 -7.10 41.72
CA GLU A 210 17.74 -7.65 43.05
C GLU A 210 16.33 -8.25 43.18
N ASN A 211 15.36 -7.77 42.40
CA ASN A 211 13.96 -8.24 42.40
C ASN A 211 13.60 -9.03 41.13
N CYS A 212 14.54 -9.78 40.56
CA CYS A 212 14.36 -10.56 39.32
C CYS A 212 13.13 -11.49 39.37
N ASP A 213 12.90 -12.17 40.48
CA ASP A 213 11.80 -13.14 40.64
C ASP A 213 10.44 -12.49 40.38
N GLN A 214 10.23 -11.26 40.85
CA GLN A 214 8.99 -10.53 40.61
C GLN A 214 8.80 -10.18 39.13
N PHE A 215 9.86 -9.78 38.43
CA PHE A 215 9.76 -9.46 37.00
C PHE A 215 9.39 -10.70 36.17
N PHE A 216 9.95 -11.85 36.50
CA PHE A 216 9.64 -13.11 35.82
C PHE A 216 8.25 -13.66 36.21
N ASP A 217 7.79 -13.47 37.44
CA ASP A 217 6.45 -13.88 37.88
C ASP A 217 5.32 -13.12 37.15
N PHE A 218 5.53 -11.83 36.83
CA PHE A 218 4.57 -11.02 36.08
C PHE A 218 4.77 -11.08 34.55
N ALA A 219 5.79 -11.79 34.07
CA ALA A 219 6.06 -11.90 32.65
C ALA A 219 4.96 -12.71 31.94
N ALA A 220 4.28 -12.08 30.98
CA ALA A 220 3.21 -12.70 30.21
C ALA A 220 3.68 -13.17 28.82
N SER A 221 2.74 -13.60 27.98
CA SER A 221 3.01 -14.10 26.62
C SER A 221 3.83 -13.12 25.76
N GLY A 222 3.60 -11.81 25.87
CA GLY A 222 4.37 -10.82 25.11
C GLY A 222 5.88 -10.82 25.43
N PHE A 223 6.22 -10.94 26.72
CA PHE A 223 7.63 -11.06 27.15
C PHE A 223 8.22 -12.37 26.66
N ARG A 224 7.51 -13.49 26.86
CA ARG A 224 7.92 -14.81 26.39
C ARG A 224 8.18 -14.83 24.88
N ASP A 225 7.29 -14.26 24.09
CA ASP A 225 7.38 -14.31 22.62
C ASP A 225 8.55 -13.45 22.10
N PHE A 226 8.83 -12.31 22.73
CA PHE A 226 9.99 -11.46 22.40
C PHE A 226 11.32 -12.10 22.85
N THR A 227 11.32 -12.75 24.02
CA THR A 227 12.53 -13.30 24.65
C THR A 227 12.81 -14.77 24.30
N ARG A 228 11.90 -15.45 23.58
CA ARG A 228 12.02 -16.87 23.21
C ARG A 228 13.39 -17.24 22.63
N ILE A 229 13.94 -16.37 21.78
CA ILE A 229 15.20 -16.60 21.08
C ILE A 229 16.45 -16.45 21.96
N ALA A 230 16.35 -15.85 23.15
CA ALA A 230 17.44 -15.80 24.12
C ALA A 230 17.77 -17.19 24.73
N ALA A 231 16.92 -18.21 24.51
CA ALA A 231 17.22 -19.59 24.88
C ALA A 231 18.26 -20.27 23.96
N SER A 232 18.72 -19.59 22.91
CA SER A 232 19.67 -20.12 21.94
C SER A 232 21.09 -20.31 22.51
N HIS A 233 21.92 -21.15 21.86
CA HIS A 233 23.26 -21.49 22.36
C HIS A 233 24.22 -20.28 22.37
N PRO A 234 24.84 -19.92 23.52
CA PRO A 234 25.61 -18.69 23.66
C PRO A 234 26.91 -18.67 22.86
N GLU A 235 27.60 -19.81 22.73
CA GLU A 235 28.85 -19.91 21.95
C GLU A 235 28.62 -19.61 20.47
N MET A 236 27.50 -20.09 19.92
CA MET A 236 27.15 -19.89 18.50
C MET A 236 26.85 -18.42 18.24
N TRP A 237 26.05 -17.79 19.12
CA TRP A 237 25.68 -16.39 18.97
C TRP A 237 26.85 -15.43 19.22
N ARG A 238 27.79 -15.78 20.12
CA ARG A 238 29.07 -15.07 20.23
C ARG A 238 29.79 -15.05 18.88
N ASP A 239 29.94 -16.22 18.25
CA ASP A 239 30.67 -16.33 16.98
C ASP A 239 29.96 -15.57 15.85
N ILE A 240 28.63 -15.68 15.74
CA ILE A 240 27.83 -14.94 14.76
C ILE A 240 27.96 -13.42 14.94
N CYS A 241 27.84 -12.92 16.19
CA CYS A 241 27.95 -11.49 16.47
C CYS A 241 29.35 -10.94 16.17
N LEU A 242 30.40 -11.72 16.43
CA LEU A 242 31.77 -11.32 16.12
C LEU A 242 32.07 -11.39 14.62
N ALA A 243 31.58 -12.42 13.94
CA ALA A 243 31.72 -12.59 12.50
C ALA A 243 31.05 -11.46 11.70
N ASN A 244 29.83 -11.07 12.08
CA ASN A 244 29.09 -10.00 11.43
C ASN A 244 29.13 -8.66 12.20
N ARG A 245 30.24 -8.41 12.92
CA ARG A 245 30.38 -7.22 13.78
C ARG A 245 30.12 -5.89 13.04
N PRO A 246 30.65 -5.62 11.84
CA PRO A 246 30.46 -4.32 11.20
C PRO A 246 29.00 -4.00 10.91
N ALA A 247 28.24 -4.92 10.31
CA ALA A 247 26.83 -4.70 10.02
C ALA A 247 25.98 -4.67 11.30
N LEU A 248 26.30 -5.51 12.29
CA LEU A 248 25.58 -5.52 13.56
C LEU A 248 25.77 -4.23 14.37
N LEU A 249 26.95 -3.62 14.34
CA LEU A 249 27.19 -2.32 14.98
C LEU A 249 26.36 -1.20 14.35
N ASP A 250 26.29 -1.16 13.02
CA ASP A 250 25.47 -0.20 12.29
C ASP A 250 23.98 -0.35 12.63
N GLU A 251 23.46 -1.58 12.67
CA GLU A 251 22.07 -1.84 13.09
C GLU A 251 21.80 -1.51 14.56
N LEU A 252 22.77 -1.73 15.45
CA LEU A 252 22.67 -1.31 16.85
C LEU A 252 22.56 0.21 16.98
N ASP A 253 23.37 0.96 16.24
CA ASP A 253 23.34 2.43 16.31
C ASP A 253 22.02 2.99 15.77
N ARG A 254 21.47 2.41 14.69
CA ARG A 254 20.12 2.76 14.20
C ARG A 254 19.03 2.44 15.21
N TYR A 255 19.10 1.28 15.86
CA TYR A 255 18.12 0.90 16.89
C TYR A 255 18.19 1.82 18.11
N ARG A 256 19.40 2.24 18.52
CA ARG A 256 19.60 3.21 19.60
C ARG A 256 18.98 4.56 19.25
N ALA A 257 19.17 5.07 18.03
CA ALA A 257 18.54 6.31 17.59
C ALA A 257 17.00 6.24 17.63
N GLN A 258 16.43 5.07 17.30
CA GLN A 258 14.99 4.85 17.41
C GLN A 258 14.51 4.81 18.87
N LEU A 259 15.27 4.18 19.78
CA LEU A 259 14.99 4.21 21.20
C LEU A 259 15.09 5.62 21.79
N ASP A 260 16.09 6.39 21.35
CA ASP A 260 16.23 7.79 21.75
C ASP A 260 15.02 8.61 21.28
N THR A 261 14.53 8.40 20.07
CA THR A 261 13.29 9.04 19.55
C THR A 261 12.07 8.70 20.41
N LEU A 262 11.89 7.43 20.78
CA LEU A 262 10.78 7.00 21.63
C LEU A 262 10.90 7.54 23.06
N ARG A 263 12.11 7.54 23.62
CA ARG A 263 12.39 8.14 24.94
C ARG A 263 12.03 9.62 24.93
N ASP A 264 12.45 10.34 23.91
CA ASP A 264 12.21 11.76 23.72
C ASP A 264 10.71 12.07 23.58
N ALA A 265 9.95 11.23 22.85
CA ALA A 265 8.50 11.34 22.75
C ALA A 265 7.82 11.13 24.12
N LEU A 266 8.26 10.12 24.89
CA LEU A 266 7.77 9.86 26.24
C LEU A 266 8.08 11.01 27.20
N GLN A 267 9.29 11.59 27.12
CA GLN A 267 9.69 12.73 27.96
C GLN A 267 8.86 13.99 27.68
N ARG A 268 8.36 14.14 26.44
CA ARG A 268 7.57 15.30 26.00
C ARG A 268 6.05 15.07 26.03
N ASP A 269 5.60 13.89 26.48
CA ASP A 269 4.20 13.48 26.41
C ASP A 269 3.61 13.55 24.98
N ASP A 270 4.43 13.27 23.96
CA ASP A 270 4.06 13.35 22.54
C ASP A 270 3.35 12.07 22.09
N GLY A 271 2.07 11.96 22.48
CA GLY A 271 1.22 10.83 22.10
C GLY A 271 1.07 10.64 20.59
N ALA A 272 1.10 11.72 19.81
CA ALA A 272 0.94 11.66 18.36
C ALA A 272 2.16 11.01 17.66
N LEU A 273 3.38 11.34 18.10
CA LEU A 273 4.58 10.70 17.59
C LEU A 273 4.65 9.21 17.98
N LEU A 274 4.24 8.87 19.20
CA LEU A 274 4.15 7.47 19.63
C LEU A 274 3.15 6.69 18.79
N GLU A 275 1.94 7.23 18.59
CA GLU A 275 0.89 6.60 17.79
C GLU A 275 1.33 6.36 16.35
N ARG A 276 1.90 7.38 15.69
CA ARG A 276 2.43 7.23 14.32
C ARG A 276 3.50 6.15 14.23
N THR A 277 4.45 6.16 15.17
CA THR A 277 5.54 5.19 15.21
C THR A 277 5.01 3.77 15.38
N PHE A 278 4.05 3.58 16.30
CA PHE A 278 3.43 2.29 16.56
C PHE A 278 2.56 1.81 15.40
N ASP A 279 1.86 2.71 14.71
CA ASP A 279 1.03 2.37 13.55
C ASP A 279 1.90 1.90 12.38
N VAL A 280 3.01 2.57 12.10
CA VAL A 280 3.99 2.12 11.09
C VAL A 280 4.50 0.71 11.43
N ALA A 281 4.93 0.48 12.68
CA ALA A 281 5.40 -0.83 13.12
C ALA A 281 4.31 -1.91 13.02
N ARG A 282 3.06 -1.57 13.37
CA ARG A 282 1.90 -2.46 13.31
C ARG A 282 1.54 -2.83 11.86
N LYS A 283 1.50 -1.85 10.96
CA LYS A 283 1.23 -2.06 9.53
C LYS A 283 2.29 -2.94 8.90
N ALA A 284 3.57 -2.65 9.13
CA ALA A 284 4.69 -3.46 8.64
C ALA A 284 4.59 -4.92 9.11
N ARG A 285 4.29 -5.14 10.40
CA ARG A 285 4.13 -6.49 10.96
C ARG A 285 2.94 -7.24 10.37
N ARG A 286 1.79 -6.58 10.20
CA ARG A 286 0.57 -7.20 9.63
C ARG A 286 0.79 -7.61 8.18
N ASN A 287 1.37 -6.71 7.38
CA ASN A 287 1.67 -7.00 5.98
C ASN A 287 2.61 -8.21 5.84
N TRP A 288 3.65 -8.28 6.68
CA TRP A 288 4.53 -9.44 6.74
C TRP A 288 3.81 -10.73 7.15
N ALA A 289 2.96 -10.68 8.18
CA ALA A 289 2.21 -11.83 8.66
C ALA A 289 1.19 -12.36 7.64
N ASP A 290 0.58 -11.47 6.85
CA ASP A 290 -0.41 -11.80 5.82
C ASP A 290 0.22 -12.28 4.50
N GLY A 291 1.55 -12.48 4.46
CA GLY A 291 2.27 -12.90 3.25
C GLY A 291 2.37 -11.81 2.17
N LYS A 292 1.93 -10.58 2.47
CA LYS A 292 2.11 -9.39 1.63
C LYS A 292 3.51 -8.86 1.86
N GLY A 293 4.51 -9.62 1.38
CA GLY A 293 5.91 -9.22 1.40
C GLY A 293 6.14 -8.05 0.44
N GLN A 294 5.79 -6.84 0.88
CA GLN A 294 6.22 -5.60 0.24
C GLN A 294 6.77 -4.66 1.31
N VAL A 295 7.92 -4.07 0.98
CA VAL A 295 8.50 -2.89 1.61
C VAL A 295 7.36 -1.88 1.84
N MET A 296 7.28 -1.29 3.04
CA MET A 296 6.38 -0.17 3.32
C MET A 296 6.83 1.05 2.53
N VAL A 297 6.64 1.02 1.21
CA VAL A 297 6.43 2.22 0.42
C VAL A 297 5.00 2.61 0.74
N MET A 298 4.80 3.83 1.26
CA MET A 298 3.45 4.39 1.43
C MET A 298 2.80 4.33 0.04
N ASP A 299 1.76 3.51 -0.12
CA ASP A 299 1.14 3.31 -1.42
C ASP A 299 0.55 4.65 -1.86
N PHE A 300 0.76 5.06 -3.11
CA PHE A 300 0.29 6.36 -3.59
C PHE A 300 -0.21 6.27 -5.02
N VAL A 301 -1.12 7.18 -5.38
CA VAL A 301 -1.52 7.41 -6.77
C VAL A 301 -1.18 8.84 -7.16
N ASP A 302 -0.47 8.99 -8.29
CA ASP A 302 -0.25 10.30 -8.90
C ASP A 302 -1.33 10.54 -9.95
N LEU A 303 -2.18 11.53 -9.70
CA LEU A 303 -3.19 12.00 -10.63
C LEU A 303 -2.59 13.06 -11.56
N PRO A 304 -2.74 12.92 -12.88
CA PRO A 304 -2.27 13.94 -13.82
C PRO A 304 -3.13 15.20 -13.74
N PRO A 305 -2.62 16.35 -14.21
CA PRO A 305 -3.45 17.54 -14.32
C PRO A 305 -4.57 17.32 -15.33
N LEU A 306 -5.77 17.79 -15.01
CA LEU A 306 -6.98 17.55 -15.80
C LEU A 306 -7.39 18.77 -16.64
N LEU A 307 -7.86 18.52 -17.87
CA LEU A 307 -8.39 19.54 -18.78
C LEU A 307 -9.92 19.63 -18.72
N SER A 308 -10.59 18.47 -18.67
CA SER A 308 -12.06 18.43 -18.66
C SER A 308 -12.58 17.17 -17.97
N ALA A 309 -13.86 17.19 -17.61
CA ALA A 309 -14.58 16.00 -17.16
C ALA A 309 -15.95 15.93 -17.84
N LYS A 310 -16.23 14.83 -18.53
CA LYS A 310 -17.44 14.61 -19.33
C LYS A 310 -17.79 13.12 -19.39
N GLY A 311 -19.06 12.80 -19.60
CA GLY A 311 -19.52 11.43 -19.81
C GLY A 311 -20.57 10.99 -18.79
N VAL A 312 -20.58 9.69 -18.48
CA VAL A 312 -21.57 9.07 -17.58
C VAL A 312 -20.87 8.18 -16.57
N VAL A 313 -21.18 8.34 -15.28
CA VAL A 313 -20.74 7.47 -14.19
C VAL A 313 -21.95 6.86 -13.51
N ARG A 314 -22.02 5.54 -13.46
CA ARG A 314 -22.97 4.82 -12.59
C ARG A 314 -22.36 4.61 -11.21
N LEU A 315 -23.06 4.98 -10.17
CA LEU A 315 -22.61 4.79 -8.79
C LEU A 315 -22.83 3.35 -8.32
N PRO A 316 -21.96 2.84 -7.43
CA PRO A 316 -22.28 1.65 -6.64
C PRO A 316 -23.40 1.97 -5.63
N GLY A 317 -24.13 0.95 -5.19
CA GLY A 317 -25.18 1.09 -4.19
C GLY A 317 -24.69 1.72 -2.88
N SER A 318 -25.55 2.45 -2.17
CA SER A 318 -25.20 3.04 -0.88
C SER A 318 -25.04 1.97 0.19
N LYS A 319 -23.92 2.01 0.93
CA LYS A 319 -23.66 1.12 2.07
C LYS A 319 -24.74 1.20 3.15
N SER A 320 -25.18 2.43 3.45
CA SER A 320 -26.21 2.69 4.46
C SER A 320 -27.56 2.10 4.07
N ILE A 321 -27.94 2.21 2.80
CA ILE A 321 -29.21 1.67 2.29
C ILE A 321 -29.11 0.15 2.20
N SER A 322 -28.01 -0.38 1.66
CA SER A 322 -27.75 -1.82 1.54
C SER A 322 -27.99 -2.58 2.86
N ASN A 323 -27.36 -2.14 3.94
CA ASN A 323 -27.52 -2.78 5.26
C ASN A 323 -28.94 -2.66 5.83
N ARG A 324 -29.64 -1.54 5.58
CA ARG A 324 -31.02 -1.35 6.03
C ARG A 324 -31.96 -2.27 5.27
N VAL A 325 -31.85 -2.31 3.94
CA VAL A 325 -32.66 -3.14 3.06
C VAL A 325 -32.45 -4.62 3.37
N LEU A 326 -31.21 -5.08 3.57
CA LEU A 326 -30.93 -6.47 3.94
C LEU A 326 -31.62 -6.87 5.24
N LEU A 327 -31.51 -6.04 6.29
CA LEU A 327 -32.15 -6.35 7.57
C LEU A 327 -33.68 -6.30 7.45
N LEU A 328 -34.26 -5.28 6.81
CA LEU A 328 -35.71 -5.18 6.66
C LEU A 328 -36.29 -6.28 5.78
N ALA A 329 -35.59 -6.68 4.71
CA ALA A 329 -35.96 -7.83 3.89
C ALA A 329 -35.96 -9.12 4.71
N ALA A 330 -34.98 -9.30 5.60
CA ALA A 330 -34.95 -10.44 6.51
C ALA A 330 -36.10 -10.38 7.53
N LEU A 331 -36.43 -9.22 8.08
CA LEU A 331 -37.51 -9.06 9.07
C LEU A 331 -38.92 -9.12 8.45
N ALA A 332 -39.05 -8.93 7.13
CA ALA A 332 -40.34 -8.87 6.44
C ALA A 332 -41.05 -10.22 6.36
N ASP A 333 -42.36 -10.17 6.12
CA ASP A 333 -43.14 -11.29 5.58
C ASP A 333 -43.03 -11.33 4.04
N GLY A 334 -42.72 -12.50 3.48
CA GLY A 334 -42.51 -12.72 2.04
C GLY A 334 -41.04 -12.70 1.59
N GLN A 335 -40.82 -12.85 0.28
CA GLN A 335 -39.50 -12.84 -0.34
C GLN A 335 -39.20 -11.49 -0.97
N THR A 336 -37.99 -10.96 -0.76
CA THR A 336 -37.54 -9.70 -1.37
C THR A 336 -36.33 -9.94 -2.26
N GLU A 337 -36.42 -9.51 -3.51
CA GLU A 337 -35.28 -9.38 -4.41
C GLU A 337 -34.62 -8.01 -4.21
N VAL A 338 -33.39 -8.00 -3.72
CA VAL A 338 -32.59 -6.80 -3.51
C VAL A 338 -31.60 -6.66 -4.67
N ARG A 339 -31.65 -5.54 -5.41
CA ARG A 339 -30.80 -5.26 -6.58
C ARG A 339 -29.83 -4.12 -6.28
N ASP A 340 -28.75 -4.05 -7.05
CA ASP A 340 -27.73 -2.99 -6.97
C ASP A 340 -27.07 -2.88 -5.58
N LEU A 341 -26.98 -4.01 -4.85
CA LEU A 341 -26.40 -4.04 -3.51
C LEU A 341 -24.92 -3.66 -3.55
N LEU A 342 -24.44 -2.90 -2.58
CA LEU A 342 -23.00 -2.66 -2.46
C LEU A 342 -22.28 -3.96 -2.10
N GLU A 343 -21.24 -4.30 -2.87
CA GLU A 343 -20.27 -5.33 -2.50
C GLU A 343 -19.20 -4.69 -1.60
N SER A 344 -19.25 -4.99 -0.31
CA SER A 344 -18.33 -4.46 0.69
C SER A 344 -18.19 -5.43 1.85
N ASP A 345 -17.13 -5.29 2.66
CA ASP A 345 -16.98 -6.06 3.90
C ASP A 345 -18.21 -5.92 4.80
N ASP A 346 -18.77 -4.72 4.94
CA ASP A 346 -19.93 -4.47 5.81
C ASP A 346 -21.17 -5.25 5.36
N THR A 347 -21.47 -5.25 4.06
CA THR A 347 -22.62 -5.98 3.50
C THR A 347 -22.39 -7.49 3.51
N ALA A 348 -21.16 -7.94 3.29
CA ALA A 348 -20.79 -9.34 3.46
C ALA A 348 -21.00 -9.81 4.91
N ARG A 349 -20.55 -9.04 5.91
CA ARG A 349 -20.76 -9.37 7.33
C ARG A 349 -22.24 -9.37 7.71
N MET A 350 -23.05 -8.47 7.15
CA MET A 350 -24.51 -8.50 7.34
C MET A 350 -25.11 -9.79 6.76
N ILE A 351 -24.77 -10.16 5.53
CA ILE A 351 -25.28 -11.39 4.89
C ILE A 351 -24.87 -12.64 5.69
N ASP A 352 -23.61 -12.73 6.12
CA ASP A 352 -23.11 -13.83 6.96
C ASP A 352 -23.90 -13.92 8.27
N ALA A 353 -24.14 -12.79 8.93
CA ALA A 353 -24.91 -12.75 10.17
C ALA A 353 -26.38 -13.19 9.94
N LEU A 354 -27.03 -12.72 8.88
CA LEU A 354 -28.39 -13.14 8.53
C LEU A 354 -28.47 -14.65 8.28
N ARG A 355 -27.48 -15.23 7.58
CA ARG A 355 -27.39 -16.68 7.35
C ARG A 355 -27.22 -17.45 8.66
N LEU A 356 -26.35 -17.00 9.57
CA LEU A 356 -26.18 -17.59 10.90
C LEU A 356 -27.46 -17.50 11.75
N LEU A 357 -28.27 -16.47 11.55
CA LEU A 357 -29.58 -16.31 12.17
C LEU A 357 -30.67 -17.20 11.54
N GLY A 358 -30.34 -17.98 10.51
CA GLY A 358 -31.24 -18.90 9.82
C GLY A 358 -32.06 -18.27 8.70
N VAL A 359 -31.72 -17.07 8.24
CA VAL A 359 -32.36 -16.41 7.10
C VAL A 359 -31.77 -16.98 5.81
N VAL A 360 -32.62 -17.37 4.85
CA VAL A 360 -32.16 -17.83 3.53
C VAL A 360 -31.84 -16.61 2.67
N VAL A 361 -30.57 -16.49 2.26
CA VAL A 361 -30.05 -15.41 1.41
C VAL A 361 -29.32 -16.00 0.20
N GLU A 362 -29.99 -15.98 -0.95
CA GLU A 362 -29.51 -16.52 -2.22
C GLU A 362 -28.86 -15.41 -3.06
N SER A 363 -27.71 -15.68 -3.67
CA SER A 363 -27.13 -14.77 -4.68
C SER A 363 -27.79 -15.02 -6.03
N LEU A 364 -28.19 -13.96 -6.72
CA LEU A 364 -28.74 -14.01 -8.08
C LEU A 364 -27.72 -13.59 -9.15
N GLY A 365 -26.49 -13.24 -8.74
CA GLY A 365 -25.50 -12.60 -9.60
C GLY A 365 -25.75 -11.10 -9.77
N ASP A 366 -24.81 -10.39 -10.40
CA ASP A 366 -24.89 -8.95 -10.72
C ASP A 366 -25.36 -8.08 -9.54
N ARG A 367 -24.77 -8.29 -8.36
CA ARG A 367 -25.08 -7.56 -7.11
C ARG A 367 -26.55 -7.66 -6.67
N ALA A 368 -27.25 -8.72 -7.09
CA ALA A 368 -28.61 -9.00 -6.70
C ALA A 368 -28.72 -10.23 -5.77
N TYR A 369 -29.61 -10.15 -4.78
CA TYR A 369 -29.84 -11.19 -3.78
C TYR A 369 -31.33 -11.42 -3.56
N ARG A 370 -31.73 -12.67 -3.35
CA ARG A 370 -33.06 -13.02 -2.84
C ARG A 370 -32.98 -13.31 -1.35
N VAL A 371 -33.72 -12.52 -0.57
CA VAL A 371 -33.82 -12.67 0.88
C VAL A 371 -35.21 -13.22 1.21
N HIS A 372 -35.25 -14.35 1.93
CA HIS A 372 -36.49 -14.96 2.40
C HIS A 372 -36.77 -14.42 3.79
N GLY A 373 -37.77 -13.53 3.89
CA GLY A 373 -38.16 -12.90 5.14
C GLY A 373 -38.68 -13.90 6.17
N VAL A 374 -38.43 -13.61 7.45
CA VAL A 374 -38.77 -14.48 8.59
C VAL A 374 -39.89 -13.90 9.47
N ALA A 375 -40.61 -12.89 8.96
CA ALA A 375 -41.73 -12.23 9.64
C ALA A 375 -41.40 -11.83 11.10
N GLY A 376 -40.23 -11.22 11.29
CA GLY A 376 -39.73 -10.74 12.57
C GLY A 376 -39.23 -11.81 13.55
N LYS A 377 -39.31 -13.10 13.21
CA LYS A 377 -38.93 -14.21 14.09
C LYS A 377 -37.74 -14.98 13.52
N PHE A 378 -36.52 -14.59 13.91
CA PHE A 378 -35.31 -15.32 13.52
C PHE A 378 -35.42 -16.81 13.88
N PRO A 379 -35.18 -17.73 12.91
CA PRO A 379 -35.22 -19.17 13.16
C PRO A 379 -34.16 -19.63 14.16
N CYS A 380 -32.95 -19.08 14.08
CA CYS A 380 -31.89 -19.37 15.03
C CYS A 380 -31.99 -18.46 16.25
N ARG A 381 -32.24 -19.06 17.42
CA ARG A 381 -32.37 -18.37 18.71
C ARG A 381 -31.08 -18.32 19.51
N GLN A 382 -29.99 -18.90 19.00
CA GLN A 382 -28.68 -18.86 19.62
C GLN A 382 -27.58 -18.72 18.57
N ALA A 383 -26.82 -17.62 18.57
CA ALA A 383 -25.75 -17.42 17.60
C ALA A 383 -24.64 -16.49 18.11
N GLU A 384 -23.41 -16.75 17.67
CA GLU A 384 -22.28 -15.84 17.80
C GLU A 384 -22.00 -15.17 16.45
N LEU A 385 -22.03 -13.84 16.42
CA LEU A 385 -21.95 -13.04 15.21
C LEU A 385 -20.66 -12.23 15.20
N PHE A 386 -19.74 -12.56 14.29
CA PHE A 386 -18.57 -11.75 14.03
C PHE A 386 -18.85 -10.74 12.91
N LEU A 387 -18.91 -9.46 13.26
CA LEU A 387 -19.31 -8.38 12.36
C LEU A 387 -18.13 -7.50 11.88
N GLY A 388 -16.88 -7.93 12.08
CA GLY A 388 -15.70 -7.19 11.65
C GLY A 388 -15.67 -5.77 12.22
N ASN A 389 -15.53 -4.76 11.35
CA ASN A 389 -15.66 -3.33 11.70
C ASN A 389 -16.96 -2.70 11.15
N ALA A 390 -17.98 -3.51 10.85
CA ALA A 390 -19.22 -3.09 10.18
C ALA A 390 -20.20 -2.40 11.15
N GLY A 391 -19.95 -1.11 11.41
CA GLY A 391 -20.69 -0.36 12.44
C GLY A 391 -22.18 -0.21 12.20
N THR A 392 -22.61 -0.09 10.93
CA THR A 392 -24.03 -0.03 10.56
C THR A 392 -24.72 -1.38 10.76
N ALA A 393 -24.05 -2.48 10.42
CA ALA A 393 -24.60 -3.82 10.65
C ALA A 393 -24.70 -4.12 12.14
N PHE A 394 -23.65 -3.82 12.91
CA PHE A 394 -23.59 -4.06 14.36
C PHE A 394 -24.74 -3.38 15.11
N ARG A 395 -24.95 -2.08 14.89
CA ARG A 395 -26.00 -1.32 15.60
C ARG A 395 -27.40 -1.77 15.20
N SER A 396 -27.67 -1.99 13.92
CA SER A 396 -28.99 -2.43 13.47
C SER A 396 -29.33 -3.85 13.94
N LEU A 397 -28.36 -4.78 13.91
CA LEU A 397 -28.55 -6.13 14.45
C LEU A 397 -28.69 -6.12 15.98
N THR A 398 -27.96 -5.27 16.70
CA THR A 398 -28.12 -5.13 18.16
C THR A 398 -29.57 -4.77 18.50
N GLY A 399 -30.17 -3.80 17.80
CA GLY A 399 -31.57 -3.43 17.98
C GLY A 399 -32.53 -4.59 17.69
N ALA A 400 -32.41 -5.22 16.52
CA ALA A 400 -33.30 -6.30 16.11
C ALA A 400 -33.20 -7.53 17.04
N LEU A 401 -31.99 -7.93 17.42
CA LEU A 401 -31.75 -9.12 18.24
C LEU A 401 -32.14 -8.92 19.70
N ALA A 402 -32.01 -7.71 20.23
CA ALA A 402 -32.49 -7.36 21.56
C ALA A 402 -34.00 -7.56 21.72
N LEU A 403 -34.77 -7.38 20.64
CA LEU A 403 -36.22 -7.55 20.63
C LEU A 403 -36.68 -8.89 20.04
N ALA A 404 -35.74 -9.71 19.54
CA ALA A 404 -36.05 -11.00 18.93
C ALA A 404 -36.33 -12.11 19.95
N GLY A 405 -35.84 -11.99 21.20
CA GLY A 405 -36.04 -13.00 22.26
C GLY A 405 -35.19 -14.26 22.11
N GLY A 406 -33.91 -14.10 21.77
CA GLY A 406 -32.90 -15.18 21.70
C GLY A 406 -31.65 -14.84 22.52
N HIS A 407 -30.65 -15.73 22.48
CA HIS A 407 -29.34 -15.55 23.11
C HIS A 407 -28.26 -15.32 22.05
N TYR A 408 -27.73 -14.11 21.97
CA TYR A 408 -26.80 -13.73 20.90
C TYR A 408 -25.52 -13.10 21.47
N THR A 409 -24.39 -13.42 20.87
CA THR A 409 -23.11 -12.74 21.13
C THR A 409 -22.70 -11.97 19.89
N LEU A 410 -22.48 -10.67 19.99
CA LEU A 410 -22.02 -9.83 18.88
C LEU A 410 -20.61 -9.34 19.18
N THR A 411 -19.68 -9.61 18.26
CA THR A 411 -18.27 -9.19 18.36
C THR A 411 -17.73 -8.71 17.02
N GLY A 412 -16.50 -8.23 17.03
CA GLY A 412 -15.81 -7.70 15.87
C GLY A 412 -14.30 -7.64 16.09
N VAL A 413 -13.60 -6.95 15.20
CA VAL A 413 -12.16 -6.68 15.36
C VAL A 413 -11.92 -5.70 16.52
N ALA A 414 -10.68 -5.59 17.01
CA ALA A 414 -10.32 -4.70 18.13
C ALA A 414 -10.87 -3.26 17.97
N ARG A 415 -10.80 -2.68 16.76
CA ARG A 415 -11.35 -1.35 16.48
C ARG A 415 -12.86 -1.25 16.73
N MET A 416 -13.63 -2.33 16.55
CA MET A 416 -15.06 -2.34 16.87
C MET A 416 -15.30 -2.20 18.39
N HIS A 417 -14.39 -2.72 19.22
CA HIS A 417 -14.46 -2.63 20.68
C HIS A 417 -14.13 -1.24 21.23
N GLU A 418 -13.73 -0.32 20.34
CA GLU A 418 -13.50 1.10 20.64
C GLU A 418 -14.64 1.98 20.11
N ARG A 419 -15.66 1.41 19.45
CA ARG A 419 -16.76 2.18 18.86
C ARG A 419 -17.95 2.25 19.81
N PRO A 420 -18.42 3.45 20.17
CA PRO A 420 -19.47 3.60 21.18
C PRO A 420 -20.80 3.01 20.70
N ILE A 421 -21.48 2.29 21.60
CA ILE A 421 -22.84 1.75 21.41
C ILE A 421 -23.74 1.98 22.64
N GLY A 422 -23.21 2.58 23.70
CA GLY A 422 -23.89 2.89 24.97
C GLY A 422 -25.33 3.38 24.81
N ASP A 423 -25.53 4.48 24.08
CA ASP A 423 -26.85 5.12 23.98
C ASP A 423 -27.93 4.21 23.35
N LEU A 424 -27.55 3.35 22.40
CA LEU A 424 -28.47 2.36 21.83
C LEU A 424 -28.82 1.28 22.86
N VAL A 425 -27.82 0.78 23.58
CA VAL A 425 -28.03 -0.24 24.63
C VAL A 425 -28.89 0.32 25.76
N ASP A 426 -28.65 1.56 26.18
CA ASP A 426 -29.42 2.24 27.23
C ASP A 426 -30.88 2.46 26.79
N ALA A 427 -31.12 2.83 25.53
CA ALA A 427 -32.47 2.91 24.96
C ALA A 427 -33.18 1.54 24.93
N LEU A 428 -32.48 0.47 24.55
CA LEU A 428 -33.05 -0.89 24.54
C LEU A 428 -33.31 -1.41 25.96
N ARG A 429 -32.47 -1.07 26.93
CA ARG A 429 -32.68 -1.43 28.35
C ARG A 429 -33.89 -0.73 28.97
N GLN A 430 -34.29 0.45 28.49
CA GLN A 430 -35.55 1.09 28.91
C GLN A 430 -36.78 0.22 28.56
N LEU A 431 -36.69 -0.56 27.47
CA LEU A 431 -37.67 -1.59 27.09
C LEU A 431 -37.54 -2.91 27.85
N GLY A 432 -36.55 -3.05 28.75
CA GLY A 432 -36.30 -4.27 29.50
C GLY A 432 -35.42 -5.29 28.79
N ALA A 433 -34.71 -4.92 27.71
CA ALA A 433 -33.76 -5.82 27.06
C ALA A 433 -32.57 -6.15 28.00
N ASP A 434 -32.23 -7.44 28.14
CA ASP A 434 -31.03 -7.90 28.85
C ASP A 434 -29.83 -7.94 27.90
N ILE A 435 -29.01 -6.88 27.97
CA ILE A 435 -27.80 -6.71 27.18
C ILE A 435 -26.63 -6.48 28.13
N ARG A 436 -25.55 -7.24 27.98
CA ARG A 436 -24.32 -7.16 28.79
C ARG A 436 -23.12 -6.81 27.91
N TYR A 437 -22.24 -5.97 28.44
CA TYR A 437 -20.93 -5.74 27.84
C TYR A 437 -19.99 -6.86 28.27
N LEU A 438 -19.30 -7.50 27.32
CA LEU A 438 -18.32 -8.55 27.60
C LEU A 438 -16.89 -8.01 27.77
N GLY A 439 -16.67 -6.75 27.41
CA GLY A 439 -15.41 -6.04 27.57
C GLY A 439 -15.62 -4.69 28.27
N ASN A 440 -15.25 -3.60 27.60
CA ASN A 440 -15.40 -2.26 28.14
C ASN A 440 -16.87 -1.82 28.19
N GLU A 441 -17.25 -1.14 29.26
CA GLU A 441 -18.60 -0.57 29.40
C GLU A 441 -18.89 0.41 28.25
N LYS A 442 -20.09 0.36 27.67
CA LYS A 442 -20.55 1.19 26.54
C LYS A 442 -19.95 0.84 25.17
N PHE A 443 -19.14 -0.21 25.08
CA PHE A 443 -18.52 -0.67 23.83
C PHE A 443 -18.75 -2.18 23.57
N PRO A 444 -18.73 -2.64 22.32
CA PRO A 444 -18.66 -4.07 22.00
C PRO A 444 -17.45 -4.76 22.65
N PRO A 445 -17.47 -6.09 22.84
CA PRO A 445 -18.51 -7.06 22.45
C PRO A 445 -19.75 -7.03 23.35
N LEU A 446 -20.89 -7.48 22.82
CA LEU A 446 -22.17 -7.56 23.52
C LEU A 446 -22.66 -9.00 23.64
N GLU A 447 -23.25 -9.33 24.79
CA GLU A 447 -24.11 -10.49 24.97
C GLU A 447 -25.55 -10.03 25.15
N ILE A 448 -26.48 -10.58 24.38
CA ILE A 448 -27.92 -10.31 24.43
C ILE A 448 -28.62 -11.58 24.91
N ARG A 449 -29.45 -11.49 25.95
CA ARG A 449 -30.16 -12.64 26.52
C ARG A 449 -31.67 -12.52 26.34
N PRO A 450 -32.41 -13.66 26.36
CA PRO A 450 -33.87 -13.63 26.39
C PRO A 450 -34.38 -12.84 27.59
N SER A 451 -35.27 -11.88 27.35
CA SER A 451 -35.81 -11.00 28.38
C SER A 451 -37.27 -10.64 28.07
N ALA A 452 -38.02 -10.29 29.12
CA ALA A 452 -39.40 -9.85 28.98
C ALA A 452 -39.43 -8.37 28.56
N ILE A 453 -39.71 -8.13 27.27
CA ILE A 453 -39.78 -6.79 26.71
C ILE A 453 -41.06 -6.09 27.20
N ARG A 454 -40.90 -4.89 27.77
CA ARG A 454 -41.99 -4.00 28.16
C ARG A 454 -42.71 -3.49 26.92
N SER A 455 -44.03 -3.55 26.96
CA SER A 455 -44.89 -3.15 25.84
C SER A 455 -45.22 -1.67 25.89
N GLY A 456 -44.81 -0.92 24.87
CA GLY A 456 -45.18 0.48 24.65
C GLY A 456 -44.54 1.50 25.60
N GLY A 457 -44.91 2.77 25.41
CA GLY A 457 -44.42 3.91 26.19
C GLY A 457 -43.47 4.83 25.43
N VAL A 458 -42.83 5.73 26.18
CA VAL A 458 -41.89 6.73 25.66
C VAL A 458 -40.46 6.31 26.00
N LEU A 459 -39.62 6.22 24.97
CA LEU A 459 -38.18 5.93 25.07
C LEU A 459 -37.39 7.19 24.79
N GLN A 460 -36.27 7.36 25.47
CA GLN A 460 -35.35 8.46 25.19
C GLN A 460 -34.04 7.95 24.60
N VAL A 461 -33.58 8.61 23.53
CA VAL A 461 -32.28 8.37 22.91
C VAL A 461 -31.59 9.69 22.61
N ARG A 462 -30.27 9.75 22.79
CA ARG A 462 -29.49 10.95 22.47
C ARG A 462 -29.40 11.18 20.95
N GLY A 463 -29.63 12.42 20.52
CA GLY A 463 -29.60 12.82 19.11
C GLY A 463 -28.26 13.36 18.62
N ASP A 464 -27.34 13.69 19.53
CA ASP A 464 -26.16 14.51 19.27
C ASP A 464 -24.88 13.73 18.95
N LEU A 465 -24.89 12.40 19.11
CA LEU A 465 -23.71 11.54 18.94
C LEU A 465 -23.72 10.74 17.62
N SER A 466 -24.81 10.03 17.30
CA SER A 466 -24.88 9.20 16.10
C SER A 466 -26.31 8.91 15.65
N SER A 467 -26.58 9.09 14.34
CA SER A 467 -27.86 8.70 13.73
C SER A 467 -28.07 7.18 13.71
N GLN A 468 -27.00 6.38 13.81
CA GLN A 468 -27.11 4.92 13.74
C GLN A 468 -27.81 4.29 14.95
N PHE A 469 -27.77 4.95 16.12
CA PHE A 469 -28.48 4.48 17.30
C PHE A 469 -29.99 4.59 17.12
N LEU A 470 -30.47 5.78 16.75
CA LEU A 470 -31.88 6.00 16.44
C LEU A 470 -32.34 5.14 15.25
N THR A 471 -31.52 4.97 14.20
CA THR A 471 -31.83 4.03 13.10
C THR A 471 -32.06 2.61 13.61
N GLY A 472 -31.11 2.04 14.37
CA GLY A 472 -31.20 0.67 14.85
C GLY A 472 -32.42 0.45 15.74
N LEU A 473 -32.75 1.45 16.58
CA LEU A 473 -33.93 1.44 17.41
C LEU A 473 -35.22 1.49 16.58
N LEU A 474 -35.38 2.48 15.69
CA LEU A 474 -36.57 2.64 14.85
C LEU A 474 -36.86 1.40 14.00
N MET A 475 -35.83 0.76 13.44
CA MET A 475 -36.00 -0.46 12.64
C MET A 475 -36.39 -1.69 13.47
N ALA A 476 -36.06 -1.72 14.76
CA ALA A 476 -36.32 -2.86 15.63
C ALA A 476 -37.70 -2.76 16.30
N LEU A 477 -38.16 -1.56 16.64
CA LEU A 477 -39.41 -1.33 17.39
C LEU A 477 -40.67 -2.00 16.81
N PRO A 478 -40.87 -2.12 15.48
CA PRO A 478 -42.02 -2.84 14.92
C PRO A 478 -42.11 -4.30 15.37
N LEU A 479 -41.00 -4.93 15.77
CA LEU A 479 -40.97 -6.31 16.27
C LEU A 479 -41.76 -6.48 17.58
N THR A 480 -42.00 -5.40 18.33
CA THR A 480 -42.81 -5.45 19.56
C THR A 480 -44.30 -5.57 19.27
N GLY A 481 -44.76 -5.15 18.08
CA GLY A 481 -46.17 -5.08 17.71
C GLY A 481 -47.00 -4.05 18.47
N VAL A 482 -46.40 -3.26 19.37
CA VAL A 482 -47.08 -2.31 20.26
C VAL A 482 -46.64 -0.88 19.94
N GLU A 483 -47.57 0.06 20.10
CA GLU A 483 -47.27 1.47 19.88
C GLU A 483 -46.14 1.94 20.79
N THR A 484 -45.10 2.52 20.20
CA THR A 484 -43.94 3.03 20.93
C THR A 484 -43.53 4.39 20.39
N THR A 485 -43.23 5.32 21.30
CA THR A 485 -42.74 6.66 20.98
C THR A 485 -41.28 6.79 21.36
N VAL A 486 -40.46 7.31 20.46
CA VAL A 486 -39.06 7.65 20.69
C VAL A 486 -38.91 9.17 20.74
N GLU A 487 -38.41 9.68 21.85
CA GLU A 487 -38.02 11.08 22.05
C GLU A 487 -36.51 11.24 21.91
N VAL A 488 -36.09 12.22 21.10
CA VAL A 488 -34.69 12.54 20.89
C VAL A 488 -34.27 13.63 21.86
N VAL A 489 -33.27 13.31 22.68
CA VAL A 489 -32.67 14.25 23.63
C VAL A 489 -31.55 15.02 22.93
N GLY A 490 -31.64 16.35 22.97
CA GLY A 490 -30.71 17.26 22.30
C GLY A 490 -31.00 17.45 20.81
N ASP A 491 -30.07 18.11 20.10
CA ASP A 491 -30.20 18.32 18.67
C ASP A 491 -29.84 17.06 17.88
N LEU A 492 -30.76 16.62 17.02
CA LEU A 492 -30.52 15.48 16.13
C LEU A 492 -29.50 15.86 15.05
N ILE A 493 -28.31 15.28 15.15
CA ILE A 493 -27.30 15.36 14.08
C ILE A 493 -27.62 14.34 12.98
N SER A 494 -27.12 14.60 11.76
CA SER A 494 -27.20 13.62 10.67
C SER A 494 -28.63 13.20 10.29
N GLN A 495 -29.57 14.16 10.34
CA GLN A 495 -30.97 14.05 9.92
C GLN A 495 -31.20 13.28 8.60
N PRO A 496 -30.36 13.45 7.54
CA PRO A 496 -30.52 12.71 6.28
C PRO A 496 -30.53 11.18 6.45
N TYR A 497 -29.76 10.64 7.40
CA TYR A 497 -29.71 9.19 7.62
C TYR A 497 -30.98 8.65 8.30
N ILE A 498 -31.67 9.49 9.07
CA ILE A 498 -32.97 9.13 9.65
C ILE A 498 -34.04 9.19 8.56
N GLU A 499 -34.02 10.18 7.67
CA GLU A 499 -34.88 10.23 6.48
C GLU A 499 -34.77 8.96 5.63
N ILE A 500 -33.54 8.51 5.32
CA ILE A 500 -33.31 7.22 4.63
C ILE A 500 -33.96 6.07 5.39
N THR A 501 -33.84 6.06 6.72
CA THR A 501 -34.40 4.99 7.57
C THR A 501 -35.92 4.97 7.48
N LEU A 502 -36.58 6.12 7.66
CA LEU A 502 -38.04 6.24 7.59
C LEU A 502 -38.57 5.86 6.21
N ALA A 503 -37.93 6.33 5.13
CA ALA A 503 -38.32 6.01 3.77
C ALA A 503 -38.14 4.52 3.45
N THR A 504 -37.05 3.90 3.94
CA THR A 504 -36.84 2.45 3.76
C THR A 504 -37.89 1.67 4.55
N MET A 505 -38.21 2.04 5.80
CA MET A 505 -39.26 1.40 6.59
C MET A 505 -40.63 1.50 5.91
N ALA A 506 -40.97 2.67 5.38
CA ALA A 506 -42.20 2.91 4.64
C ALA A 506 -42.31 2.00 3.40
N ARG A 507 -41.19 1.77 2.70
CA ARG A 507 -41.13 0.84 1.55
C ARG A 507 -41.42 -0.61 1.93
N PHE A 508 -41.12 -1.00 3.17
CA PHE A 508 -41.47 -2.30 3.74
C PHE A 508 -42.80 -2.27 4.53
N GLY A 509 -43.66 -1.26 4.28
CA GLY A 509 -45.01 -1.19 4.82
C GLY A 509 -45.15 -0.66 6.25
N VAL A 510 -44.09 -0.12 6.85
CA VAL A 510 -44.12 0.45 8.20
C VAL A 510 -44.02 1.98 8.14
N GLN A 511 -45.11 2.66 8.49
CA GLN A 511 -45.15 4.12 8.58
C GLN A 511 -44.81 4.57 10.01
N VAL A 512 -43.92 5.54 10.13
CA VAL A 512 -43.55 6.15 11.40
C VAL A 512 -44.05 7.58 11.39
N GLU A 513 -44.86 7.94 12.38
CA GLU A 513 -45.33 9.30 12.56
C GLU A 513 -44.20 10.15 13.15
N ARG A 514 -43.96 11.31 12.56
CA ARG A 514 -42.86 12.19 12.96
C ARG A 514 -43.39 13.56 13.38
N GLN A 515 -43.06 13.99 14.60
CA GLN A 515 -43.33 15.34 15.11
C GLN A 515 -41.98 16.08 15.23
N GLY A 516 -41.66 16.87 14.19
CA GLY A 516 -40.36 17.52 14.08
C GLY A 516 -39.20 16.52 13.99
N TRP A 517 -38.10 16.79 14.68
CA TRP A 517 -36.97 15.86 14.82
C TRP A 517 -36.81 15.34 16.26
N GLN A 518 -37.73 15.74 17.13
CA GLN A 518 -37.71 15.48 18.56
C GLN A 518 -38.51 14.23 18.93
N ARG A 519 -39.47 13.80 18.10
CA ARG A 519 -40.37 12.70 18.45
C ARG A 519 -40.80 11.86 17.24
N PHE A 520 -40.71 10.54 17.39
CA PHE A 520 -41.08 9.53 16.40
C PHE A 520 -42.02 8.51 17.04
N THR A 521 -43.22 8.32 16.49
CA THR A 521 -44.21 7.36 17.00
C THR A 521 -44.42 6.25 15.99
N LEU A 522 -44.27 5.00 16.44
CA LEU A 522 -44.58 3.82 15.66
C LEU A 522 -45.95 3.30 16.11
N PRO A 523 -46.98 3.29 15.25
CA PRO A 523 -48.30 2.83 15.64
C PRO A 523 -48.35 1.30 15.85
N ALA A 524 -49.26 0.83 16.71
CA ALA A 524 -49.45 -0.60 16.98
C ALA A 524 -49.81 -1.42 15.73
N GLY A 525 -49.52 -2.72 15.74
CA GLY A 525 -49.95 -3.68 14.72
C GLY A 525 -49.20 -3.63 13.38
N HIS A 526 -48.16 -2.80 13.26
CA HIS A 526 -47.31 -2.78 12.08
C HIS A 526 -46.34 -3.97 12.05
N ALA A 527 -46.20 -4.58 10.87
CA ALA A 527 -45.20 -5.60 10.58
C ALA A 527 -44.61 -5.34 9.21
N TYR A 528 -43.31 -5.63 9.04
CA TYR A 528 -42.67 -5.48 7.74
C TYR A 528 -43.25 -6.46 6.72
N ARG A 529 -43.53 -5.96 5.51
CA ARG A 529 -43.98 -6.76 4.37
C ARG A 529 -43.02 -6.57 3.21
N SER A 530 -42.72 -7.66 2.49
CA SER A 530 -41.86 -7.59 1.33
C SER A 530 -42.53 -6.75 0.23
N PRO A 531 -41.82 -5.77 -0.35
CA PRO A 531 -42.29 -5.05 -1.54
C PRO A 531 -42.06 -5.86 -2.84
N GLY A 532 -41.65 -7.12 -2.75
CA GLY A 532 -41.25 -7.95 -3.90
C GLY A 532 -39.84 -7.61 -4.39
N VAL A 533 -39.64 -6.42 -4.96
CA VAL A 533 -38.34 -5.99 -5.52
C VAL A 533 -37.91 -4.63 -4.94
N VAL A 534 -36.64 -4.53 -4.53
CA VAL A 534 -36.01 -3.31 -4.03
C VAL A 534 -34.66 -3.10 -4.71
N SER A 535 -34.54 -2.03 -5.50
CA SER A 535 -33.23 -1.51 -5.93
C SER A 535 -32.65 -0.59 -4.86
N VAL A 536 -31.37 -0.79 -4.57
CA VAL A 536 -30.56 0.07 -3.72
C VAL A 536 -30.07 1.25 -4.55
N GLU A 537 -30.38 2.47 -4.11
CA GLU A 537 -29.87 3.70 -4.73
C GLU A 537 -28.35 3.78 -4.62
N GLY A 538 -27.72 4.45 -5.59
CA GLY A 538 -26.31 4.83 -5.52
C GLY A 538 -26.01 5.73 -4.33
N ASP A 539 -24.77 5.81 -3.88
CA ASP A 539 -24.41 6.65 -2.74
C ASP A 539 -24.38 8.15 -3.09
N ALA A 540 -25.33 8.94 -2.55
CA ALA A 540 -25.44 10.37 -2.87
C ALA A 540 -24.24 11.20 -2.38
N SER A 541 -23.63 10.78 -1.27
CA SER A 541 -22.35 11.29 -0.79
C SER A 541 -21.26 11.12 -1.85
N SER A 542 -21.14 9.92 -2.41
CA SER A 542 -20.18 9.59 -3.46
C SER A 542 -20.49 10.25 -4.80
N ALA A 543 -21.77 10.55 -5.07
CA ALA A 543 -22.17 11.34 -6.22
C ALA A 543 -21.51 12.72 -6.23
N SER A 544 -21.31 13.33 -5.05
CA SER A 544 -20.79 14.69 -4.93
C SER A 544 -19.45 14.88 -5.66
N TYR A 545 -18.55 13.90 -5.61
CA TYR A 545 -17.23 13.97 -6.27
C TYR A 545 -17.39 14.12 -7.79
N PHE A 546 -18.25 13.31 -8.41
CA PHE A 546 -18.48 13.36 -9.85
C PHE A 546 -19.34 14.56 -10.29
N LEU A 547 -20.26 14.99 -9.44
CA LEU A 547 -21.01 16.23 -9.68
C LEU A 547 -20.08 17.46 -9.63
N ALA A 548 -19.13 17.48 -8.69
CA ALA A 548 -18.11 18.52 -8.63
C ALA A 548 -17.17 18.45 -9.84
N LEU A 549 -16.76 17.25 -10.28
CA LEU A 549 -15.98 17.06 -11.51
C LEU A 549 -16.67 17.71 -12.71
N GLY A 550 -17.97 17.49 -12.91
CA GLY A 550 -18.72 18.09 -14.03
C GLY A 550 -18.78 19.61 -13.95
N ALA A 551 -18.92 20.16 -12.75
CA ALA A 551 -18.93 21.60 -12.51
C ALA A 551 -17.56 22.26 -12.75
N ILE A 552 -16.47 21.63 -12.31
CA ILE A 552 -15.09 22.15 -12.45
C ILE A 552 -14.57 21.93 -13.88
N GLY A 553 -14.77 20.73 -14.42
CA GLY A 553 -14.23 20.28 -15.72
C GLY A 553 -15.05 20.66 -16.94
N GLY A 554 -16.02 21.56 -16.80
CA GLY A 554 -16.85 22.09 -17.90
C GLY A 554 -18.07 21.23 -18.27
N GLY A 555 -18.03 19.92 -18.08
CA GLY A 555 -19.16 19.00 -18.32
C GLY A 555 -19.62 18.90 -19.78
N PRO A 556 -20.78 18.27 -20.05
CA PRO A 556 -21.67 17.64 -19.07
C PRO A 556 -21.14 16.30 -18.55
N LEU A 557 -21.28 16.09 -17.24
CA LEU A 557 -21.02 14.81 -16.57
C LEU A 557 -22.29 14.37 -15.84
N ARG A 558 -22.81 13.20 -16.24
CA ARG A 558 -24.01 12.58 -15.67
C ARG A 558 -23.64 11.51 -14.67
N VAL A 559 -24.29 11.55 -13.51
CA VAL A 559 -24.16 10.57 -12.44
C VAL A 559 -25.47 9.79 -12.34
N GLU A 560 -25.41 8.48 -12.58
CA GLU A 560 -26.56 7.56 -12.50
C GLU A 560 -26.59 6.80 -11.17
N GLY A 561 -27.81 6.49 -10.71
CA GLY A 561 -28.06 5.79 -9.44
C GLY A 561 -28.58 6.70 -8.32
N VAL A 562 -28.55 8.03 -8.54
CA VAL A 562 -29.19 9.03 -7.68
C VAL A 562 -29.83 10.10 -8.55
N GLY A 563 -31.01 10.57 -8.19
CA GLY A 563 -31.77 11.54 -8.98
C GLY A 563 -32.76 12.32 -8.13
N ARG A 564 -33.75 12.94 -8.78
CA ARG A 564 -34.79 13.74 -8.10
C ARG A 564 -35.67 12.92 -7.14
N ASP A 565 -35.78 11.61 -7.37
CA ASP A 565 -36.62 10.70 -6.59
C ASP A 565 -35.84 10.04 -5.43
N SER A 566 -34.55 10.39 -5.25
CA SER A 566 -33.72 9.83 -4.19
C SER A 566 -34.17 10.28 -2.81
N VAL A 567 -34.13 9.35 -1.85
CA VAL A 567 -34.46 9.62 -0.43
C VAL A 567 -33.26 10.16 0.36
N GLN A 568 -32.08 10.26 -0.27
CA GLN A 568 -30.85 10.68 0.39
C GLN A 568 -30.72 12.20 0.40
N GLY A 569 -30.54 12.81 1.57
CA GLY A 569 -30.42 14.28 1.70
C GLY A 569 -29.23 14.87 0.93
N ASP A 570 -28.15 14.10 0.77
CA ASP A 570 -26.92 14.52 0.09
C ASP A 570 -27.11 14.88 -1.40
N VAL A 571 -28.23 14.50 -2.04
CA VAL A 571 -28.55 14.97 -3.40
C VAL A 571 -28.68 16.49 -3.50
N ARG A 572 -28.92 17.17 -2.37
CA ARG A 572 -28.92 18.64 -2.26
C ARG A 572 -27.55 19.26 -2.48
N PHE A 573 -26.47 18.47 -2.53
CA PHE A 573 -25.17 18.94 -2.99
C PHE A 573 -25.24 19.59 -4.37
N ALA A 574 -26.10 19.07 -5.26
CA ALA A 574 -26.29 19.65 -6.58
C ALA A 574 -26.94 21.06 -6.51
N ASP A 575 -27.76 21.36 -5.49
CA ASP A 575 -28.26 22.71 -5.25
C ASP A 575 -27.14 23.66 -4.82
N ALA A 576 -26.21 23.18 -3.98
CA ALA A 576 -25.03 23.96 -3.60
C ALA A 576 -24.13 24.28 -4.80
N LEU A 577 -23.92 23.33 -5.73
CA LEU A 577 -23.21 23.59 -6.98
C LEU A 577 -23.92 24.62 -7.86
N ALA A 578 -25.26 24.56 -7.94
CA ALA A 578 -26.03 25.56 -8.67
C ALA A 578 -25.88 26.97 -8.06
N LEU A 579 -25.81 27.08 -6.73
CA LEU A 579 -25.50 28.34 -6.05
C LEU A 579 -24.09 28.86 -6.37
N MET A 580 -23.13 27.97 -6.60
CA MET A 580 -21.79 28.33 -7.09
C MET A 580 -21.78 28.70 -8.58
N GLY A 581 -22.91 28.60 -9.30
CA GLY A 581 -23.02 28.93 -10.73
C GLY A 581 -22.95 27.75 -11.69
N ALA A 582 -22.84 26.51 -11.19
CA ALA A 582 -22.87 25.32 -12.06
C ALA A 582 -24.25 25.13 -12.70
N ARG A 583 -24.27 24.53 -13.89
CA ARG A 583 -25.51 24.08 -14.54
C ARG A 583 -25.85 22.69 -14.04
N VAL A 584 -27.10 22.49 -13.63
CA VAL A 584 -27.57 21.24 -13.01
C VAL A 584 -28.87 20.80 -13.65
N GLU A 585 -28.90 19.56 -14.13
CA GLU A 585 -30.12 18.90 -14.61
C GLU A 585 -30.38 17.63 -13.80
N ARG A 586 -31.65 17.26 -13.61
CA ARG A 586 -32.04 16.11 -12.79
C ARG A 586 -33.09 15.26 -13.49
N GLY A 587 -32.81 13.96 -13.60
CA GLY A 587 -33.79 12.93 -13.95
C GLY A 587 -34.31 12.17 -12.72
N PRO A 588 -35.15 11.13 -12.93
CA PRO A 588 -35.62 10.25 -11.87
C PRO A 588 -34.49 9.61 -11.06
N ASN A 589 -33.49 9.06 -11.77
CA ASN A 589 -32.37 8.29 -11.21
C ASN A 589 -30.99 8.75 -11.71
N TRP A 590 -30.89 10.01 -12.14
CA TRP A 590 -29.61 10.61 -12.52
C TRP A 590 -29.58 12.11 -12.20
N ILE A 591 -28.38 12.64 -11.98
CA ILE A 591 -28.09 14.08 -11.88
C ILE A 591 -26.95 14.39 -12.85
N GLU A 592 -27.07 15.47 -13.63
CA GLU A 592 -26.05 15.92 -14.56
C GLU A 592 -25.57 17.31 -14.19
N THR A 593 -24.26 17.53 -14.29
CA THR A 593 -23.62 18.79 -13.95
C THR A 593 -22.67 19.24 -15.04
N ALA A 594 -22.61 20.55 -15.24
CA ALA A 594 -21.67 21.20 -16.12
C ALA A 594 -21.22 22.53 -15.53
N GLY A 595 -20.05 23.02 -15.98
CA GLY A 595 -19.56 24.32 -15.59
C GLY A 595 -20.48 25.47 -16.05
N PRO A 596 -20.28 26.68 -15.48
CA PRO A 596 -20.99 27.88 -15.89
C PRO A 596 -20.77 28.19 -17.38
N LEU A 597 -21.74 28.84 -18.03
CA LEU A 597 -21.62 29.22 -19.45
C LEU A 597 -20.52 30.26 -19.71
N GLN A 598 -20.29 31.13 -18.71
CA GLN A 598 -19.28 32.18 -18.73
C GLN A 598 -18.71 32.33 -17.32
N GLY A 599 -17.41 32.62 -17.20
CA GLY A 599 -16.74 32.82 -15.92
C GLY A 599 -16.32 31.52 -15.23
N LYS A 600 -16.08 31.61 -13.92
CA LYS A 600 -15.75 30.49 -13.03
C LYS A 600 -16.90 30.23 -12.06
N LEU A 601 -16.78 29.19 -11.26
CA LEU A 601 -17.64 29.02 -10.09
C LEU A 601 -17.44 30.21 -9.13
N HIS A 602 -18.42 30.51 -8.27
CA HIS A 602 -18.34 31.56 -7.27
C HIS A 602 -18.34 30.99 -5.85
N GLY A 603 -17.61 31.63 -4.95
CA GLY A 603 -17.60 31.28 -3.54
C GLY A 603 -18.96 31.48 -2.89
N ILE A 604 -19.34 30.60 -1.97
CA ILE A 604 -20.64 30.61 -1.30
C ILE A 604 -20.50 30.57 0.22
N ASP A 605 -21.50 31.03 0.94
CA ASP A 605 -21.59 30.89 2.40
C ASP A 605 -22.81 30.02 2.77
N LEU A 606 -22.56 28.76 3.15
CA LEU A 606 -23.58 27.71 3.19
C LEU A 606 -23.69 27.06 4.58
N ASP A 607 -24.93 26.86 5.03
CA ASP A 607 -25.25 25.94 6.12
C ASP A 607 -25.28 24.50 5.60
N CYS A 608 -24.35 23.67 6.10
CA CYS A 608 -24.17 22.30 5.62
C CYS A 608 -24.87 21.24 6.47
N LYS A 609 -25.76 21.62 7.40
CA LYS A 609 -26.45 20.67 8.31
C LYS A 609 -27.17 19.53 7.58
N HIS A 610 -27.65 19.79 6.37
CA HIS A 610 -28.41 18.83 5.55
C HIS A 610 -27.56 17.98 4.59
N ILE A 611 -26.30 18.36 4.36
CA ILE A 611 -25.37 17.65 3.46
C ILE A 611 -23.98 17.49 4.10
N PRO A 612 -23.88 17.11 5.39
CA PRO A 612 -22.62 17.25 6.12
C PRO A 612 -21.50 16.44 5.47
N ASP A 613 -21.81 15.26 4.94
CA ASP A 613 -20.81 14.37 4.34
C ASP A 613 -20.40 14.81 2.92
N ALA A 614 -21.34 15.27 2.09
CA ALA A 614 -21.06 15.81 0.76
C ALA A 614 -20.43 17.22 0.78
N ALA A 615 -20.58 17.96 1.88
CA ALA A 615 -20.00 19.31 2.02
C ALA A 615 -18.46 19.32 2.01
N MET A 616 -17.79 18.20 2.33
CA MET A 616 -16.32 18.08 2.18
C MET A 616 -15.89 18.36 0.74
N THR A 617 -16.67 17.88 -0.22
CA THR A 617 -16.42 18.08 -1.64
C THR A 617 -16.52 19.57 -2.02
N LEU A 618 -17.40 20.36 -1.39
CA LEU A 618 -17.46 21.81 -1.61
C LEU A 618 -16.18 22.53 -1.18
N ALA A 619 -15.52 22.06 -0.12
CA ALA A 619 -14.28 22.67 0.35
C ALA A 619 -13.13 22.54 -0.67
N THR A 620 -13.06 21.42 -1.39
CA THR A 620 -12.12 21.24 -2.52
C THR A 620 -12.61 21.92 -3.80
N THR A 621 -13.93 21.95 -4.07
CA THR A 621 -14.48 22.72 -5.20
C THR A 621 -14.19 24.22 -5.07
N ALA A 622 -14.13 24.74 -3.84
CA ALA A 622 -13.80 26.13 -3.56
C ALA A 622 -12.42 26.56 -4.07
N LEU A 623 -11.49 25.63 -4.30
CA LEU A 623 -10.21 25.91 -4.96
C LEU A 623 -10.39 26.52 -6.36
N PHE A 624 -11.50 26.21 -7.03
CA PHE A 624 -11.78 26.62 -8.41
C PHE A 624 -12.85 27.70 -8.51
N ALA A 625 -13.21 28.33 -7.38
CA ALA A 625 -14.20 29.38 -7.31
C ALA A 625 -13.57 30.78 -7.29
N GLU A 626 -14.34 31.81 -7.66
CA GLU A 626 -14.01 33.21 -7.43
C GLU A 626 -14.53 33.64 -6.05
N GLY A 627 -13.61 34.06 -5.18
CA GLY A 627 -13.92 34.46 -3.80
C GLY A 627 -13.86 33.29 -2.81
N ALA A 628 -14.13 33.58 -1.54
CA ALA A 628 -14.07 32.60 -0.46
C ALA A 628 -15.36 31.78 -0.35
N THR A 629 -15.23 30.49 -0.04
CA THR A 629 -16.35 29.62 0.33
C THR A 629 -16.31 29.35 1.83
N THR A 630 -17.42 29.61 2.52
CA THR A 630 -17.60 29.32 3.96
C THR A 630 -18.65 28.23 4.14
N LEU A 631 -18.29 27.15 4.84
CA LEU A 631 -19.17 26.04 5.14
C LEU A 631 -19.39 25.99 6.66
N ARG A 632 -20.64 26.14 7.10
CA ARG A 632 -21.04 26.25 8.52
C ARG A 632 -21.82 25.02 8.99
N ASN A 633 -21.99 24.89 10.31
CA ASN A 633 -22.73 23.80 10.97
C ASN A 633 -22.18 22.41 10.66
N ILE A 634 -20.85 22.28 10.57
CA ILE A 634 -20.13 21.03 10.31
C ILE A 634 -19.39 20.50 11.54
N ALA A 635 -19.76 20.90 12.76
CA ALA A 635 -19.14 20.43 14.02
C ALA A 635 -18.95 18.90 14.08
N SER A 636 -19.91 18.16 13.52
CA SER A 636 -19.86 16.69 13.47
C SER A 636 -18.63 16.12 12.75
N TRP A 637 -17.95 16.89 11.89
CA TRP A 637 -16.72 16.49 11.19
C TRP A 637 -15.55 16.21 12.13
N ARG A 638 -15.51 16.87 13.28
CA ARG A 638 -14.42 16.71 14.27
C ARG A 638 -14.43 15.35 14.96
N VAL A 639 -15.60 14.71 15.01
CA VAL A 639 -15.84 13.47 15.77
C VAL A 639 -16.16 12.27 14.85
N LYS A 640 -15.74 12.32 13.58
CA LYS A 640 -15.89 11.21 12.62
C LYS A 640 -14.72 10.23 12.74
N GLU A 641 -14.21 9.75 11.62
CA GLU A 641 -13.11 8.78 11.56
C GLU A 641 -11.78 9.43 11.94
N THR A 642 -11.64 10.71 11.57
CA THR A 642 -10.60 11.65 11.94
C THR A 642 -11.24 13.02 12.23
N ASP A 643 -10.49 14.01 12.73
CA ASP A 643 -10.93 15.41 12.70
C ASP A 643 -10.86 15.92 11.26
N ARG A 644 -11.98 15.78 10.53
CA ARG A 644 -12.06 16.13 9.11
C ARG A 644 -11.91 17.63 8.85
N ILE A 645 -12.23 18.51 9.81
CA ILE A 645 -12.02 19.95 9.62
C ILE A 645 -10.51 20.22 9.59
N ALA A 646 -9.81 19.74 10.62
CA ALA A 646 -8.35 19.90 10.73
C ALA A 646 -7.61 19.24 9.56
N ALA A 647 -8.03 18.04 9.16
CA ALA A 647 -7.43 17.33 8.04
C ALA A 647 -7.64 18.09 6.71
N MET A 648 -8.88 18.48 6.38
CA MET A 648 -9.17 19.27 5.17
C MET A 648 -8.39 20.59 5.16
N ALA A 649 -8.31 21.29 6.29
CA ALA A 649 -7.57 22.54 6.38
C ALA A 649 -6.06 22.35 6.18
N THR A 650 -5.48 21.32 6.77
CA THR A 650 -4.06 20.96 6.62
C THR A 650 -3.72 20.67 5.15
N GLU A 651 -4.50 19.80 4.52
CA GLU A 651 -4.25 19.37 3.14
C GLU A 651 -4.56 20.48 2.11
N LEU A 652 -5.59 21.32 2.33
CA LEU A 652 -5.87 22.49 1.47
C LEU A 652 -4.74 23.54 1.54
N ARG A 653 -4.14 23.76 2.72
CA ARG A 653 -2.99 24.67 2.88
C ARG A 653 -1.77 24.17 2.10
N LYS A 654 -1.54 22.85 1.99
CA LYS A 654 -0.46 22.28 1.14
C LYS A 654 -0.59 22.65 -0.33
N LEU A 655 -1.81 22.94 -0.81
CA LEU A 655 -2.11 23.38 -2.18
C LEU A 655 -1.99 24.90 -2.36
N GLY A 656 -1.70 25.65 -1.30
CA GLY A 656 -1.55 27.11 -1.30
C GLY A 656 -2.84 27.88 -0.98
N ALA A 657 -3.94 27.21 -0.64
CA ALA A 657 -5.17 27.89 -0.24
C ALA A 657 -5.03 28.53 1.15
N ALA A 658 -5.64 29.72 1.34
CA ALA A 658 -5.81 30.30 2.66
C ALA A 658 -7.05 29.68 3.32
N VAL A 659 -6.87 29.09 4.51
CA VAL A 659 -7.94 28.37 5.22
C VAL A 659 -8.08 28.86 6.64
N GLU A 660 -9.28 29.33 6.97
CA GLU A 660 -9.73 29.62 8.32
C GLU A 660 -10.66 28.47 8.79
N GLU A 661 -10.48 28.01 10.02
CA GLU A 661 -11.30 26.93 10.59
C GLU A 661 -11.70 27.27 12.03
N GLY A 662 -12.92 26.90 12.41
CA GLY A 662 -13.43 27.06 13.77
C GLY A 662 -14.13 25.80 14.25
N ALA A 663 -14.80 25.85 15.40
CA ALA A 663 -15.40 24.66 16.03
C ALA A 663 -16.35 23.90 15.08
N ASP A 664 -17.09 24.62 14.25
CA ASP A 664 -18.16 24.11 13.40
C ASP A 664 -18.18 24.69 11.98
N PHE A 665 -17.08 25.30 11.53
CA PHE A 665 -16.97 25.87 10.19
C PHE A 665 -15.57 25.73 9.59
N ILE A 666 -15.52 25.78 8.26
CA ILE A 666 -14.29 25.96 7.47
C ILE A 666 -14.54 27.01 6.38
N ARG A 667 -13.59 27.92 6.19
CA ARG A 667 -13.59 28.93 5.13
C ARG A 667 -12.35 28.77 4.28
N VAL A 668 -12.55 28.54 2.98
CA VAL A 668 -11.50 28.27 2.00
C VAL A 668 -11.45 29.42 1.00
N THR A 669 -10.27 30.03 0.88
CA THR A 669 -9.99 31.05 -0.15
C THR A 669 -8.91 30.50 -1.09
N PRO A 670 -9.18 30.44 -2.42
CA PRO A 670 -8.24 29.89 -3.38
C PRO A 670 -6.98 30.78 -3.50
N PRO A 671 -5.83 30.22 -3.91
CA PRO A 671 -4.59 30.98 -4.07
C PRO A 671 -4.71 32.07 -5.14
N HIS A 672 -4.07 33.22 -4.93
CA HIS A 672 -4.14 34.37 -5.85
C HIS A 672 -3.34 34.20 -7.15
N SER A 673 -2.23 33.47 -7.12
CA SER A 673 -1.29 33.37 -8.26
C SER A 673 -1.25 31.98 -8.90
N SER A 674 -1.00 30.95 -8.10
CA SER A 674 -0.80 29.57 -8.57
C SER A 674 -0.98 28.57 -7.44
N PHE A 675 -1.45 27.37 -7.79
CA PHE A 675 -1.49 26.25 -6.86
C PHE A 675 -0.09 25.68 -6.62
N LEU A 676 0.14 25.23 -5.39
CA LEU A 676 1.33 24.47 -5.04
C LEU A 676 1.13 22.98 -5.32
N THR A 677 2.23 22.26 -5.54
CA THR A 677 2.23 20.81 -5.76
C THR A 677 3.13 20.15 -4.72
N PRO A 678 2.58 19.67 -3.58
CA PRO A 678 3.38 19.13 -2.49
C PRO A 678 4.03 17.81 -2.90
N PRO A 679 5.38 17.68 -2.89
CA PRO A 679 6.06 16.42 -3.23
C PRO A 679 5.70 15.26 -2.28
N ALA A 680 5.40 15.58 -1.01
CA ALA A 680 4.94 14.62 -0.02
C ALA A 680 3.51 14.09 -0.28
N GLY A 681 2.76 14.73 -1.20
CA GLY A 681 1.38 14.38 -1.49
C GLY A 681 0.36 14.86 -0.45
N ILE A 682 -0.87 14.41 -0.66
CA ILE A 682 -2.02 14.61 0.21
C ILE A 682 -2.19 13.38 1.09
N ASP A 683 -2.19 13.61 2.40
CA ASP A 683 -2.43 12.54 3.38
C ASP A 683 -3.93 12.33 3.53
N THR A 684 -4.35 11.06 3.57
CA THR A 684 -5.78 10.71 3.57
C THR A 684 -6.30 10.35 4.95
N TYR A 685 -5.43 10.18 5.94
CA TYR A 685 -5.79 9.90 7.34
C TYR A 685 -6.66 8.63 7.50
N ASP A 686 -6.51 7.65 6.60
CA ASP A 686 -7.39 6.47 6.46
C ASP A 686 -8.89 6.85 6.23
N ASP A 687 -9.15 8.08 5.79
CA ASP A 687 -10.48 8.59 5.46
C ASP A 687 -10.65 8.69 3.94
N HIS A 688 -11.37 7.70 3.39
CA HIS A 688 -11.79 7.63 1.99
C HIS A 688 -12.34 8.95 1.42
N ARG A 689 -13.01 9.79 2.22
CA ARG A 689 -13.58 11.04 1.73
C ARG A 689 -12.51 12.08 1.44
N ILE A 690 -11.44 12.12 2.24
CA ILE A 690 -10.31 13.03 1.99
C ILE A 690 -9.68 12.67 0.64
N ALA A 691 -9.38 11.38 0.40
CA ALA A 691 -8.83 10.92 -0.87
C ALA A 691 -9.69 11.33 -2.08
N MET A 692 -11.01 11.11 -2.00
CA MET A 692 -11.94 11.41 -3.11
C MET A 692 -12.24 12.91 -3.27
N CYS A 693 -12.25 13.70 -2.21
CA CYS A 693 -12.37 15.16 -2.31
C CYS A 693 -11.13 15.76 -2.96
N PHE A 694 -9.94 15.37 -2.50
CA PHE A 694 -8.69 15.94 -3.01
C PHE A 694 -8.35 15.50 -4.42
N SER A 695 -8.90 14.40 -4.93
CA SER A 695 -8.72 14.06 -6.35
C SER A 695 -9.20 15.18 -7.30
N LEU A 696 -10.16 16.00 -6.88
CA LEU A 696 -10.61 17.18 -7.64
C LEU A 696 -9.52 18.24 -7.82
N ALA A 697 -8.56 18.31 -6.90
CA ALA A 697 -7.42 19.23 -7.00
C ALA A 697 -6.50 18.89 -8.19
N ALA A 698 -6.66 17.73 -8.83
CA ALA A 698 -5.99 17.41 -10.09
C ALA A 698 -6.34 18.37 -11.24
N PHE A 699 -7.43 19.15 -11.16
CA PHE A 699 -7.66 20.25 -12.13
C PHE A 699 -6.68 21.41 -11.99
N ALA A 700 -5.99 21.54 -10.85
CA ALA A 700 -4.99 22.58 -10.65
C ALA A 700 -3.63 22.15 -11.21
N ASN A 701 -3.10 21.03 -10.74
CA ASN A 701 -1.77 20.50 -11.07
C ASN A 701 -1.75 18.97 -10.91
N THR A 702 -0.64 18.33 -11.29
CA THR A 702 -0.33 16.96 -10.89
C THR A 702 -0.44 16.82 -9.38
N LEU A 703 -1.09 15.76 -8.89
CA LEU A 703 -1.37 15.57 -7.47
C LEU A 703 -1.03 14.15 -7.02
N ARG A 704 -0.30 14.01 -5.92
CA ARG A 704 -0.11 12.73 -5.25
C ARG A 704 -1.15 12.55 -4.13
N ILE A 705 -1.88 11.44 -4.14
CA ILE A 705 -2.77 11.02 -3.06
C ILE A 705 -2.13 9.80 -2.37
N ASN A 706 -1.83 9.93 -1.07
CA ASN A 706 -1.26 8.84 -0.26
C ASN A 706 -2.37 7.90 0.23
N ASP A 707 -2.05 6.61 0.39
CA ASP A 707 -2.97 5.54 0.80
C ASP A 707 -4.28 5.49 0.00
N PRO A 708 -4.23 5.43 -1.36
CA PRO A 708 -5.43 5.48 -2.19
C PRO A 708 -6.39 4.31 -1.93
N GLY A 709 -5.90 3.18 -1.41
CA GLY A 709 -6.70 2.02 -1.04
C GLY A 709 -7.77 2.29 0.03
N CYS A 710 -7.70 3.39 0.79
CA CYS A 710 -8.73 3.74 1.77
C CYS A 710 -10.13 3.91 1.13
N VAL A 711 -10.21 4.25 -0.17
CA VAL A 711 -11.49 4.41 -0.90
C VAL A 711 -12.30 3.11 -1.01
N THR A 712 -11.67 1.94 -0.90
CA THR A 712 -12.34 0.62 -0.99
C THR A 712 -13.46 0.44 0.02
N LYS A 713 -13.45 1.21 1.12
CA LYS A 713 -14.50 1.20 2.14
C LYS A 713 -15.88 1.64 1.63
N THR A 714 -15.94 2.44 0.57
CA THR A 714 -17.20 2.98 0.02
C THR A 714 -17.27 2.93 -1.50
N PHE A 715 -16.12 3.01 -2.20
CA PHE A 715 -16.06 3.11 -3.65
C PHE A 715 -14.79 2.43 -4.19
N PRO A 716 -14.73 1.08 -4.24
CA PRO A 716 -13.54 0.32 -4.62
C PRO A 716 -12.90 0.68 -5.96
N ASP A 717 -13.70 1.03 -6.95
CA ASP A 717 -13.27 1.36 -8.30
C ASP A 717 -13.29 2.88 -8.58
N PHE A 718 -13.21 3.71 -7.53
CA PHE A 718 -13.29 5.17 -7.64
C PHE A 718 -12.30 5.76 -8.65
N PHE A 719 -10.99 5.48 -8.50
CA PHE A 719 -9.97 6.06 -9.37
C PHE A 719 -10.09 5.60 -10.82
N ALA A 720 -10.57 4.36 -11.05
CA ALA A 720 -10.85 3.87 -12.40
C ALA A 720 -12.02 4.62 -13.04
N ARG A 721 -13.13 4.83 -12.29
CA ARG A 721 -14.28 5.62 -12.78
C ARG A 721 -13.93 7.10 -12.95
N PHE A 722 -13.12 7.64 -12.05
CA PHE A 722 -12.56 9.00 -12.14
C PHE A 722 -11.81 9.17 -13.46
N ALA A 723 -10.82 8.31 -13.73
CA ALA A 723 -10.04 8.34 -14.96
C ALA A 723 -10.92 8.21 -16.22
N ALA A 724 -11.94 7.35 -16.20
CA ALA A 724 -12.83 7.10 -17.33
C ALA A 724 -13.67 8.32 -17.78
N VAL A 725 -13.88 9.31 -16.90
CA VAL A 725 -14.67 10.51 -17.21
C VAL A 725 -13.87 11.80 -17.17
N THR A 726 -12.56 11.71 -16.99
CA THR A 726 -11.65 12.86 -16.99
C THR A 726 -10.70 12.79 -18.17
N GLN A 727 -10.42 13.95 -18.77
CA GLN A 727 -9.40 14.07 -19.80
C GLN A 727 -8.15 14.74 -19.20
N PRO A 728 -7.02 14.04 -19.10
CA PRO A 728 -5.81 14.63 -18.59
C PRO A 728 -5.12 15.51 -19.65
N VAL A 729 -4.25 16.42 -19.23
CA VAL A 729 -3.42 17.23 -20.13
C VAL A 729 -2.62 16.31 -21.07
N PRO A 730 -2.59 16.52 -22.40
CA PRO A 730 -1.93 15.58 -23.31
C PRO A 730 -0.41 15.58 -23.16
N VAL A 731 0.21 14.42 -23.42
CA VAL A 731 1.66 14.23 -23.43
C VAL A 731 2.09 13.57 -24.74
N ILE A 732 3.15 14.12 -25.35
CA ILE A 732 3.93 13.44 -26.39
C ILE A 732 5.23 12.97 -25.73
N ALA A 733 5.39 11.66 -25.60
CA ALA A 733 6.57 11.04 -25.02
C ALA A 733 7.52 10.56 -26.13
N ILE A 734 8.77 11.05 -26.12
CA ILE A 734 9.80 10.71 -27.10
C ILE A 734 10.96 10.00 -26.40
N ASP A 735 11.00 8.69 -26.54
CA ASP A 735 12.08 7.84 -26.03
C ASP A 735 13.11 7.57 -27.11
N GLY A 736 14.36 7.35 -26.72
CA GLY A 736 15.39 6.94 -27.66
C GLY A 736 16.82 7.09 -27.15
N PRO A 737 17.79 6.50 -27.86
CA PRO A 737 19.19 6.52 -27.46
C PRO A 737 19.77 7.94 -27.42
N SER A 738 20.96 8.07 -26.83
CA SER A 738 21.69 9.34 -26.86
C SER A 738 22.05 9.73 -28.29
N ALA A 739 22.11 11.04 -28.57
CA ALA A 739 22.46 11.62 -29.87
C ALA A 739 21.53 11.26 -31.06
N SER A 740 20.37 10.63 -30.83
CA SER A 740 19.39 10.37 -31.91
C SER A 740 18.72 11.62 -32.48
N GLY A 741 18.80 12.76 -31.77
CA GLY A 741 18.12 14.01 -32.14
C GLY A 741 16.81 14.24 -31.39
N LYS A 742 16.43 13.34 -30.47
CA LYS A 742 15.18 13.44 -29.69
C LYS A 742 14.98 14.78 -28.96
N GLY A 743 15.99 15.28 -28.25
CA GLY A 743 15.86 16.56 -27.54
C GLY A 743 15.61 17.74 -28.49
N THR A 744 16.28 17.77 -29.64
CA THR A 744 16.06 18.80 -30.66
C THR A 744 14.65 18.72 -31.28
N VAL A 745 14.20 17.51 -31.59
CA VAL A 745 12.84 17.28 -32.13
C VAL A 745 11.78 17.64 -31.09
N ALA A 746 11.96 17.21 -29.83
CA ALA A 746 11.04 17.48 -28.73
C ALA A 746 10.92 18.98 -28.41
N ALA A 747 12.05 19.68 -28.32
CA ALA A 747 12.11 21.12 -28.08
C ALA A 747 11.39 21.92 -29.18
N ARG A 748 11.65 21.62 -30.46
CA ARG A 748 10.94 22.27 -31.58
C ARG A 748 9.46 21.91 -31.62
N LEU A 749 9.11 20.67 -31.33
CA LEU A 749 7.72 20.22 -31.28
C LEU A 749 6.95 20.99 -30.19
N ALA A 750 7.51 21.12 -28.99
CA ALA A 750 6.93 21.91 -27.90
C ALA A 750 6.75 23.37 -28.31
N SER A 751 7.78 23.98 -28.91
CA SER A 751 7.76 25.35 -29.43
C SER A 751 6.66 25.55 -30.49
N THR A 752 6.52 24.59 -31.41
CA THR A 752 5.54 24.63 -32.51
C THR A 752 4.09 24.47 -32.01
N LEU A 753 3.88 23.63 -31.00
CA LEU A 753 2.57 23.40 -30.38
C LEU A 753 2.20 24.45 -29.32
N GLY A 754 3.16 25.25 -28.85
CA GLY A 754 3.01 26.10 -27.66
C GLY A 754 2.86 25.28 -26.37
N TRP A 755 3.45 24.09 -26.33
CA TRP A 755 3.38 23.14 -25.21
C TRP A 755 4.61 23.28 -24.31
N HIS A 756 4.51 22.73 -23.09
CA HIS A 756 5.66 22.65 -22.17
C HIS A 756 6.67 21.62 -22.67
N TYR A 757 7.94 21.81 -22.31
CA TYR A 757 9.03 20.93 -22.66
C TYR A 757 9.68 20.33 -21.40
N LEU A 758 10.05 19.04 -21.46
CA LEU A 758 10.84 18.35 -20.44
C LEU A 758 12.00 17.58 -21.10
N ASP A 759 13.24 17.99 -20.78
CA ASP A 759 14.45 17.19 -21.00
C ASP A 759 14.75 16.38 -19.74
N SER A 760 14.29 15.14 -19.69
CA SER A 760 14.52 14.25 -18.54
C SER A 760 16.00 13.96 -18.33
N GLY A 761 16.79 13.89 -19.41
CA GLY A 761 18.22 13.66 -19.35
C GLY A 761 19.00 14.80 -18.70
N ALA A 762 18.53 16.05 -18.86
CA ALA A 762 19.10 17.22 -18.20
C ALA A 762 18.72 17.31 -16.71
N LEU A 763 17.57 16.75 -16.32
CA LEU A 763 17.08 16.85 -14.94
C LEU A 763 18.06 16.27 -13.91
N TYR A 764 18.68 15.12 -14.19
CA TYR A 764 19.71 14.55 -13.31
C TYR A 764 20.99 15.41 -13.20
N ARG A 765 21.37 16.09 -14.29
CA ARG A 765 22.52 17.03 -14.28
C ARG A 765 22.19 18.30 -13.51
N LEU A 766 20.94 18.76 -13.60
CA LEU A 766 20.44 19.88 -12.81
C LEU A 766 20.43 19.54 -11.31
N THR A 767 20.04 18.32 -10.92
CA THR A 767 20.16 17.86 -9.53
C THR A 767 21.61 17.88 -9.05
N ALA A 768 22.55 17.34 -9.82
CA ALA A 768 23.96 17.34 -9.46
C ALA A 768 24.53 18.77 -9.31
N LEU A 769 24.17 19.68 -10.23
CA LEU A 769 24.54 21.09 -10.15
C LEU A 769 23.93 21.78 -8.92
N ALA A 770 22.66 21.51 -8.61
CA ALA A 770 21.99 22.06 -7.44
C ALA A 770 22.63 21.58 -6.13
N CYS A 771 22.99 20.30 -6.03
CA CYS A 771 23.72 19.75 -4.88
C CYS A 771 25.08 20.44 -4.71
N ARG A 772 25.82 20.64 -5.81
CA ARG A 772 27.09 21.38 -5.78
C ARG A 772 26.92 22.81 -5.30
N ARG A 773 25.89 23.53 -5.79
CA ARG A 773 25.56 24.90 -5.34
C ARG A 773 25.17 24.94 -3.85
N ALA A 774 24.53 23.89 -3.34
CA ALA A 774 24.12 23.76 -1.96
C ALA A 774 25.21 23.20 -1.01
N GLY A 775 26.36 22.76 -1.54
CA GLY A 775 27.42 22.12 -0.75
C GLY A 775 27.05 20.72 -0.25
N VAL A 776 26.09 20.05 -0.89
CA VAL A 776 25.66 18.68 -0.57
C VAL A 776 26.45 17.68 -1.43
N THR A 777 27.00 16.65 -0.81
CA THR A 777 27.72 15.58 -1.53
C THR A 777 26.72 14.68 -2.25
N TRP A 778 27.07 14.20 -3.44
CA TRP A 778 26.13 13.43 -4.29
C TRP A 778 25.79 12.03 -3.76
N ASP A 779 26.50 11.55 -2.75
CA ASP A 779 26.27 10.29 -2.05
C ASP A 779 25.34 10.43 -0.83
N ASP A 780 25.03 11.66 -0.38
CA ASP A 780 23.99 11.92 0.61
C ASP A 780 22.62 11.79 -0.05
N GLU A 781 22.09 10.57 -0.04
CA GLU A 781 20.85 10.21 -0.72
C GLU A 781 19.64 11.02 -0.24
N ALA A 782 19.51 11.26 1.07
CA ALA A 782 18.36 11.95 1.65
C ALA A 782 18.37 13.45 1.31
N ALA A 783 19.53 14.11 1.44
CA ALA A 783 19.68 15.52 1.09
C ALA A 783 19.53 15.74 -0.43
N THR A 784 20.13 14.86 -1.24
CA THR A 784 20.02 14.91 -2.70
C THR A 784 18.58 14.72 -3.17
N ALA A 785 17.83 13.79 -2.58
CA ALA A 785 16.42 13.57 -2.91
C ALA A 785 15.55 14.79 -2.56
N THR A 786 15.84 15.44 -1.43
CA THR A 786 15.16 16.69 -1.03
C THR A 786 15.39 17.81 -2.04
N ILE A 787 16.64 17.99 -2.49
CA ILE A 787 16.97 18.97 -3.54
C ILE A 787 16.26 18.62 -4.85
N ALA A 788 16.29 17.34 -5.25
CA ALA A 788 15.66 16.86 -6.47
C ALA A 788 14.14 17.13 -6.50
N ALA A 789 13.44 16.93 -5.38
CA ALA A 789 12.01 17.20 -5.26
C ALA A 789 11.66 18.70 -5.40
N GLY A 790 12.57 19.59 -4.95
CA GLY A 790 12.38 21.04 -4.92
C GLY A 790 12.95 21.81 -6.11
N LEU A 791 13.45 21.13 -7.15
CA LEU A 791 14.09 21.79 -8.29
C LEU A 791 13.16 22.78 -9.01
N ASP A 792 13.51 24.06 -9.02
CA ASP A 792 12.85 25.08 -9.83
C ASP A 792 13.52 25.16 -11.21
N VAL A 793 12.91 24.50 -12.20
CA VAL A 793 13.50 24.28 -13.52
C VAL A 793 12.52 24.68 -14.62
N VAL A 794 13.05 25.40 -15.62
CA VAL A 794 12.34 25.77 -16.84
C VAL A 794 13.16 25.33 -18.04
N PHE A 795 12.57 24.50 -18.90
CA PHE A 795 13.13 24.11 -20.18
C PHE A 795 12.51 24.93 -21.31
N GLY A 796 13.35 25.50 -22.16
CA GLY A 796 12.96 26.15 -23.42
C GLY A 796 13.78 25.57 -24.58
N GLU A 797 13.49 26.02 -25.79
CA GLU A 797 14.09 25.45 -27.01
C GLU A 797 15.64 25.53 -27.01
N ASN A 798 16.19 26.64 -26.53
CA ASN A 798 17.64 26.87 -26.47
C ASN A 798 18.14 27.28 -25.08
N SER A 799 17.29 27.25 -24.05
CA SER A 799 17.63 27.73 -22.71
C SER A 799 17.10 26.80 -21.63
N ILE A 800 17.94 26.43 -20.66
CA ILE A 800 17.59 25.68 -19.47
C ILE A 800 17.91 26.58 -18.28
N ARG A 801 16.89 26.85 -17.45
CA ARG A 801 17.05 27.68 -16.26
C ARG A 801 16.87 26.89 -14.98
N LEU A 802 17.69 27.18 -13.98
CA LEU A 802 17.62 26.66 -12.62
C LEU A 802 17.52 27.84 -11.66
N SER A 803 16.41 27.95 -10.93
CA SER A 803 16.14 29.07 -10.02
C SER A 803 16.28 30.44 -10.69
N GLY A 804 15.88 30.53 -11.97
CA GLY A 804 15.96 31.74 -12.80
C GLY A 804 17.27 31.93 -13.57
N ASP A 805 18.37 31.28 -13.17
CA ASP A 805 19.68 31.37 -13.84
C ASP A 805 19.75 30.47 -15.07
N GLU A 806 20.32 30.96 -16.18
CA GLU A 806 20.61 30.12 -17.34
C GLU A 806 21.85 29.24 -17.08
N VAL A 807 21.70 27.92 -17.21
CA VAL A 807 22.70 26.93 -16.78
C VAL A 807 23.14 25.95 -17.87
N ASN A 808 22.86 26.27 -19.14
CA ASN A 808 23.13 25.39 -20.30
C ASN A 808 24.56 24.81 -20.34
N ASP A 809 25.56 25.65 -20.07
CA ASP A 809 26.96 25.23 -20.11
C ASP A 809 27.39 24.59 -18.78
N ALA A 810 26.90 25.10 -17.65
CA ALA A 810 27.18 24.54 -16.33
C ALA A 810 26.71 23.07 -16.20
N ILE A 811 25.55 22.72 -16.76
CA ILE A 811 25.05 21.34 -16.73
C ILE A 811 25.75 20.42 -17.72
N ARG A 812 26.65 20.94 -18.57
CA ARG A 812 27.44 20.17 -19.55
C ARG A 812 28.90 20.00 -19.13
N ASP A 813 29.27 20.60 -18.01
CA ASP A 813 30.57 20.40 -17.37
C ASP A 813 30.80 18.90 -17.07
N GLU A 814 32.04 18.46 -17.21
CA GLU A 814 32.43 17.06 -17.07
C GLU A 814 32.20 16.56 -15.63
N GLU A 815 32.49 17.40 -14.64
CA GLU A 815 32.30 17.10 -13.22
C GLU A 815 30.81 16.92 -12.92
N ILE A 816 29.95 17.82 -13.41
CA ILE A 816 28.49 17.73 -13.25
C ILE A 816 27.91 16.52 -13.97
N SER A 817 28.45 16.18 -15.14
CA SER A 817 28.04 14.99 -15.90
C SER A 817 28.39 13.70 -15.17
N SER A 818 29.55 13.65 -14.51
CA SER A 818 29.94 12.56 -13.61
C SER A 818 29.00 12.49 -12.40
N GLY A 819 28.74 13.63 -11.75
CA GLY A 819 27.82 13.70 -10.60
C GLY A 819 26.41 13.24 -10.92
N ALA A 820 25.88 13.57 -12.10
CA ALA A 820 24.57 13.09 -12.54
C ALA A 820 24.48 11.56 -12.61
N SER A 821 25.59 10.87 -12.90
CA SER A 821 25.63 9.40 -12.90
C SER A 821 25.56 8.82 -11.49
N GLN A 822 26.18 9.48 -10.51
CA GLN A 822 26.11 9.11 -9.09
C GLN A 822 24.69 9.35 -8.55
N VAL A 823 24.16 10.55 -8.78
CA VAL A 823 22.80 10.94 -8.38
C VAL A 823 21.74 9.99 -8.98
N ALA A 824 21.90 9.60 -10.25
CA ALA A 824 20.97 8.68 -10.91
C ALA A 824 21.01 7.23 -10.38
N ALA A 825 22.07 6.86 -9.65
CA ALA A 825 22.18 5.54 -9.02
C ALA A 825 21.40 5.43 -7.71
N LEU A 826 21.02 6.56 -7.10
CA LEU A 826 20.35 6.63 -5.81
C LEU A 826 18.83 6.43 -5.95
N PRO A 827 18.23 5.38 -5.35
CA PRO A 827 16.80 5.11 -5.41
C PRO A 827 15.90 6.28 -4.98
N ALA A 828 16.15 6.90 -3.82
CA ALA A 828 15.30 7.97 -3.30
C ALA A 828 15.29 9.20 -4.20
N VAL A 829 16.41 9.47 -4.89
CA VAL A 829 16.49 10.56 -5.87
C VAL A 829 15.67 10.25 -7.12
N ARG A 830 15.69 9.00 -7.59
CA ARG A 830 14.87 8.58 -8.73
C ARG A 830 13.38 8.73 -8.41
N ASP A 831 12.95 8.38 -7.20
CA ASP A 831 11.56 8.53 -6.78
C ASP A 831 11.14 10.01 -6.68
N ALA A 832 12.00 10.86 -6.12
CA ALA A 832 11.79 12.31 -6.07
C ALA A 832 11.70 12.93 -7.49
N LEU A 833 12.61 12.52 -8.38
CA LEU A 833 12.62 12.99 -9.76
C LEU A 833 11.44 12.45 -10.57
N LEU A 834 10.95 11.24 -10.30
CA LEU A 834 9.77 10.69 -10.98
C LEU A 834 8.55 11.59 -10.77
N PHE A 835 8.27 11.97 -9.52
CA PHE A 835 7.19 12.91 -9.25
C PHE A 835 7.48 14.26 -9.91
N ARG A 836 8.73 14.76 -9.81
CA ARG A 836 9.10 16.05 -10.41
C ARG A 836 8.94 16.08 -11.93
N GLN A 837 9.23 14.98 -12.63
CA GLN A 837 9.01 14.80 -14.06
C GLN A 837 7.51 14.91 -14.37
N ARG A 838 6.66 14.22 -13.61
CA ARG A 838 5.19 14.28 -13.77
C ARG A 838 4.64 15.70 -13.59
N VAL A 839 5.20 16.48 -12.66
CA VAL A 839 4.83 17.89 -12.44
C VAL A 839 5.06 18.80 -13.66
N PHE A 840 5.93 18.44 -14.62
CA PHE A 840 6.07 19.20 -15.86
C PHE A 840 4.85 19.12 -16.78
N ARG A 841 3.98 18.12 -16.59
CA ARG A 841 2.71 18.01 -17.32
C ARG A 841 1.82 19.17 -16.91
N ARG A 842 1.59 20.10 -17.82
CA ARG A 842 0.80 21.33 -17.60
C ARG A 842 0.06 21.68 -18.88
N ALA A 843 -1.12 22.29 -18.76
CA ALA A 843 -1.85 22.77 -19.93
C ALA A 843 -1.01 23.82 -20.71
N PRO A 844 -1.09 23.87 -22.06
CA PRO A 844 -1.99 23.09 -22.93
C PRO A 844 -1.53 21.65 -23.23
N GLY A 845 -0.30 21.28 -22.89
CA GLY A 845 0.27 19.95 -23.13
C GLY A 845 1.76 19.88 -22.79
N LEU A 846 2.34 18.68 -22.85
CA LEU A 846 3.76 18.43 -22.59
C LEU A 846 4.39 17.62 -23.72
N VAL A 847 5.58 18.03 -24.16
CA VAL A 847 6.50 17.17 -24.92
C VAL A 847 7.66 16.78 -24.00
N ALA A 848 7.83 15.50 -23.75
CA ALA A 848 8.86 14.98 -22.86
C ALA A 848 9.82 14.06 -23.61
N ASP A 849 11.13 14.29 -23.49
CA ASP A 849 12.15 13.41 -24.05
C ASP A 849 13.02 12.73 -22.99
N GLY A 850 13.36 11.47 -23.26
CA GLY A 850 14.10 10.64 -22.32
C GLY A 850 14.38 9.24 -22.85
N ARG A 851 14.51 8.28 -21.92
CA ARG A 851 14.70 6.86 -22.25
C ARG A 851 13.45 6.03 -21.96
N ASP A 852 12.62 6.49 -21.03
CA ASP A 852 11.52 5.77 -20.39
C ASP A 852 10.29 6.68 -20.13
N MET A 853 10.13 7.73 -20.95
CA MET A 853 9.02 8.69 -20.85
C MET A 853 7.68 8.01 -21.17
N GLY A 854 7.61 7.18 -22.21
CA GLY A 854 6.38 6.51 -22.62
C GLY A 854 6.09 5.22 -21.87
N SER A 855 7.11 4.62 -21.25
CA SER A 855 6.99 3.32 -20.55
C SER A 855 6.82 3.46 -19.03
N VAL A 856 7.45 4.45 -18.40
CA VAL A 856 7.48 4.58 -16.93
C VAL A 856 6.89 5.90 -16.45
N VAL A 857 7.30 7.03 -17.03
CA VAL A 857 6.94 8.35 -16.49
C VAL A 857 5.51 8.74 -16.87
N PHE A 858 5.16 8.59 -18.15
CA PHE A 858 3.87 8.92 -18.75
C PHE A 858 3.31 7.71 -19.54
N PRO A 859 2.97 6.60 -18.87
CA PRO A 859 2.41 5.42 -19.53
C PRO A 859 1.06 5.71 -20.20
N ASP A 860 0.37 6.79 -19.82
CA ASP A 860 -0.89 7.25 -20.40
C ASP A 860 -0.71 8.26 -21.56
N ALA A 861 0.53 8.52 -22.02
CA ALA A 861 0.78 9.42 -23.14
C ALA A 861 0.07 8.94 -24.42
N LEU A 862 -0.74 9.82 -25.02
CA LEU A 862 -1.50 9.54 -26.25
C LEU A 862 -0.59 9.30 -27.46
N THR A 863 0.59 9.90 -27.48
CA THR A 863 1.56 9.72 -28.54
C THR A 863 2.90 9.34 -27.94
N LYS A 864 3.32 8.11 -28.20
CA LYS A 864 4.62 7.57 -27.82
C LYS A 864 5.46 7.36 -29.08
N VAL A 865 6.69 7.84 -29.05
CA VAL A 865 7.63 7.76 -30.18
C VAL A 865 8.94 7.19 -29.66
N PHE A 866 9.43 6.14 -30.32
CA PHE A 866 10.81 5.68 -30.15
C PHE A 866 11.65 6.24 -31.29
N LEU A 867 12.44 7.28 -31.01
CA LEU A 867 13.23 8.01 -31.98
C LEU A 867 14.68 7.51 -31.98
N THR A 868 15.06 6.88 -33.09
CA THR A 868 16.38 6.28 -33.28
C THR A 868 17.12 6.84 -34.50
N ALA A 869 18.38 6.45 -34.65
CA ALA A 869 19.22 6.62 -35.82
C ALA A 869 20.39 5.63 -35.72
N SER A 870 21.01 5.28 -36.85
CA SER A 870 22.22 4.45 -36.86
C SER A 870 23.30 5.06 -35.94
N VAL A 871 24.06 4.19 -35.26
CA VAL A 871 25.11 4.64 -34.31
C VAL A 871 26.14 5.51 -35.02
N GLU A 872 26.43 5.18 -36.27
CA GLU A 872 27.36 5.88 -37.16
C GLU A 872 26.90 7.33 -37.37
N VAL A 873 25.65 7.54 -37.77
CA VAL A 873 25.08 8.88 -37.96
C VAL A 873 25.01 9.66 -36.64
N ARG A 874 24.70 8.99 -35.53
CA ARG A 874 24.70 9.62 -34.20
C ARG A 874 26.09 10.07 -33.76
N ALA A 875 27.12 9.26 -34.04
CA ALA A 875 28.52 9.63 -33.79
C ALA A 875 28.93 10.84 -34.64
N GLU A 876 28.56 10.88 -35.93
CA GLU A 876 28.84 12.01 -36.83
C GLU A 876 28.16 13.30 -36.36
N ARG A 877 26.87 13.23 -35.97
CA ARG A 877 26.13 14.37 -35.40
C ARG A 877 26.79 14.89 -34.14
N ARG A 878 27.21 14.00 -33.24
CA ARG A 878 27.90 14.36 -32.00
C ARG A 878 29.27 14.98 -32.26
N HIS A 879 30.02 14.42 -33.21
CA HIS A 879 31.31 14.96 -33.63
C HIS A 879 31.16 16.39 -34.18
N LYS A 880 30.22 16.62 -35.09
CA LYS A 880 29.92 17.95 -35.63
C LYS A 880 29.59 18.96 -34.52
N GLN A 881 28.75 18.57 -33.56
CA GLN A 881 28.38 19.42 -32.42
C GLN A 881 29.58 19.80 -31.54
N LEU A 882 30.56 18.92 -31.37
CA LEU A 882 31.76 19.20 -30.57
C LEU A 882 32.72 20.13 -31.33
N ILE A 883 32.91 19.91 -32.64
CA ILE A 883 33.75 20.76 -33.48
C ILE A 883 33.18 22.19 -33.59
N GLU A 884 31.87 22.35 -33.75
CA GLU A 884 31.21 23.66 -33.78
C GLU A 884 31.39 24.45 -32.46
N LYS A 885 31.68 23.76 -31.35
CA LYS A 885 31.98 24.35 -30.04
C LYS A 885 33.48 24.55 -29.78
N GLY A 886 34.33 24.28 -30.77
CA GLY A 886 35.79 24.40 -30.63
C GLY A 886 36.43 23.27 -29.83
N ILE A 887 35.73 22.16 -29.59
CA ILE A 887 36.26 21.00 -28.86
C ILE A 887 36.85 20.02 -29.87
N ALA A 888 38.13 19.69 -29.71
CA ALA A 888 38.78 18.65 -30.52
C ALA A 888 38.18 17.28 -30.18
N ALA A 889 37.57 16.61 -31.15
CA ALA A 889 36.94 15.31 -30.98
C ALA A 889 37.32 14.37 -32.13
N SER A 890 37.33 13.05 -31.87
CA SER A 890 37.55 12.01 -32.88
C SER A 890 36.30 11.15 -33.00
N ILE A 891 35.97 10.73 -34.22
CA ILE A 891 34.75 9.97 -34.52
C ILE A 891 34.77 8.56 -33.92
N LEU A 892 35.94 7.89 -33.91
CA LEU A 892 36.06 6.49 -33.50
C LEU A 892 35.77 6.29 -32.00
N PRO A 893 36.34 7.11 -31.07
CA PRO A 893 36.01 7.02 -29.65
C PRO A 893 34.54 7.34 -29.36
N LEU A 894 33.94 8.32 -30.05
CA LEU A 894 32.53 8.67 -29.89
C LEU A 894 31.59 7.53 -30.31
N LEU A 895 31.94 6.83 -31.39
CA LEU A 895 31.18 5.68 -31.87
C LEU A 895 31.21 4.53 -30.83
N LEU A 896 32.38 4.22 -30.28
CA LEU A 896 32.54 3.18 -29.26
C LEU A 896 31.75 3.53 -27.98
N ASP A 897 31.88 4.76 -27.49
CA ASP A 897 31.15 5.25 -26.30
C ASP A 897 29.63 5.15 -26.48
N LEU A 898 29.12 5.54 -27.65
CA LEU A 898 27.68 5.41 -27.96
C LEU A 898 27.22 3.94 -28.00
N ARG A 899 28.00 3.02 -28.58
CA ARG A 899 27.66 1.58 -28.60
C ARG A 899 27.62 0.99 -27.19
N GLU A 900 28.65 1.27 -26.37
CA GLU A 900 28.71 0.79 -24.99
C GLU A 900 27.55 1.34 -24.15
N ARG A 901 27.21 2.61 -24.35
CA ARG A 901 26.10 3.26 -23.65
C ARG A 901 24.75 2.66 -24.05
N ASP A 902 24.52 2.43 -25.34
CA ASP A 902 23.26 1.84 -25.81
C ASP A 902 23.10 0.39 -25.31
N GLN A 903 24.20 -0.39 -25.30
CA GLN A 903 24.20 -1.73 -24.72
C GLN A 903 23.89 -1.68 -23.22
N ARG A 904 24.53 -0.78 -22.47
CA ARG A 904 24.28 -0.61 -21.04
C ARG A 904 22.85 -0.17 -20.74
N ASP A 905 22.30 0.76 -21.52
CA ASP A 905 20.95 1.30 -21.31
C ASP A 905 19.86 0.30 -21.72
N SER A 906 20.08 -0.53 -22.74
CA SER A 906 19.15 -1.60 -23.15
C SER A 906 19.17 -2.82 -22.21
N GLN A 907 20.28 -3.09 -21.54
CA GLN A 907 20.43 -4.22 -20.61
C GLN A 907 20.06 -3.88 -19.15
N ARG A 908 19.50 -2.69 -18.86
CA ARG A 908 19.10 -2.34 -17.50
C ARG A 908 17.95 -3.23 -17.01
N SER A 909 18.03 -3.64 -15.75
CA SER A 909 16.94 -4.38 -15.09
C SER A 909 15.69 -3.53 -14.86
N VAL A 910 15.83 -2.21 -14.76
CA VAL A 910 14.72 -1.26 -14.54
C VAL A 910 14.70 -0.23 -15.65
N ALA A 911 13.56 -0.10 -16.32
CA ALA A 911 13.32 0.84 -17.43
C ALA A 911 14.38 0.74 -18.55
N PRO A 912 14.56 -0.45 -19.17
CA PRO A 912 15.51 -0.61 -20.26
C PRO A 912 15.15 0.30 -21.44
N LEU A 913 16.18 0.78 -22.13
CA LEU A 913 15.99 1.53 -23.37
C LEU A 913 15.49 0.57 -24.46
N GLN A 914 14.17 0.57 -24.67
CA GLN A 914 13.50 -0.23 -25.68
C GLN A 914 12.26 0.50 -26.21
N GLN A 915 11.86 0.17 -27.43
CA GLN A 915 10.59 0.60 -27.98
C GLN A 915 9.46 -0.12 -27.22
N SER A 916 8.50 0.63 -26.66
CA SER A 916 7.28 0.02 -26.12
C SER A 916 6.36 -0.47 -27.24
N GLU A 917 5.53 -1.48 -26.97
CA GLU A 917 4.64 -2.08 -27.98
C GLU A 917 3.71 -1.07 -28.66
N ASP A 918 3.33 -0.02 -27.94
CA ASP A 918 2.45 1.06 -28.38
C ASP A 918 3.18 2.31 -28.90
N ALA A 919 4.52 2.30 -28.97
CA ALA A 919 5.31 3.42 -29.50
C ALA A 919 5.54 3.32 -31.01
N ASN A 920 5.39 4.45 -31.70
CA ASN A 920 5.75 4.58 -33.11
C ASN A 920 7.28 4.67 -33.26
N LEU A 921 7.87 3.82 -34.11
CA LEU A 921 9.30 3.88 -34.42
C LEU A 921 9.58 5.00 -35.43
N LEU A 922 10.46 5.93 -35.09
CA LEU A 922 10.95 6.97 -35.99
C LEU A 922 12.46 6.84 -36.17
N ASP A 923 12.88 6.28 -37.30
CA ASP A 923 14.29 6.28 -37.70
C ASP A 923 14.63 7.60 -38.40
N THR A 924 15.53 8.37 -37.79
CA THR A 924 15.95 9.69 -38.28
C THR A 924 17.27 9.65 -39.05
N THR A 925 17.79 8.47 -39.40
CA THR A 925 19.07 8.30 -40.10
C THR A 925 19.17 9.21 -41.34
N ASP A 926 18.15 9.19 -42.20
CA ASP A 926 18.10 9.98 -43.44
C ASP A 926 17.10 11.15 -43.40
N LEU A 927 16.59 11.49 -42.20
CA LEU A 927 15.59 12.55 -42.04
C LEU A 927 16.22 13.85 -41.54
N THR A 928 15.75 14.97 -42.10
CA THR A 928 15.97 16.29 -41.50
C THR A 928 15.13 16.45 -40.23
N ILE A 929 15.53 17.38 -39.35
CA ILE A 929 14.77 17.69 -38.12
C ILE A 929 13.33 18.12 -38.46
N GLU A 930 13.13 18.92 -39.52
CA GLU A 930 11.80 19.36 -39.95
C GLU A 930 10.91 18.20 -40.40
N GLN A 931 11.47 17.22 -41.11
CA GLN A 931 10.74 16.01 -41.50
C GLN A 931 10.38 15.16 -40.28
N ALA A 932 11.31 14.99 -39.34
CA ALA A 932 11.05 14.27 -38.10
C ALA A 932 9.95 14.94 -37.26
N VAL A 933 10.01 16.27 -37.07
CA VAL A 933 8.97 17.05 -36.37
C VAL A 933 7.62 16.92 -37.08
N SER A 934 7.58 17.05 -38.41
CA SER A 934 6.36 16.92 -39.20
C SER A 934 5.72 15.54 -39.06
N GLN A 935 6.54 14.49 -39.01
CA GLN A 935 6.06 13.11 -38.82
C GLN A 935 5.45 12.90 -37.44
N VAL A 936 6.11 13.36 -36.37
CA VAL A 936 5.58 13.28 -35.01
C VAL A 936 4.29 14.10 -34.87
N LEU A 937 4.23 15.30 -35.47
CA LEU A 937 3.01 16.09 -35.52
C LEU A 937 1.86 15.35 -36.20
N SER A 938 2.13 14.65 -37.31
CA SER A 938 1.12 13.84 -38.00
C SER A 938 0.57 12.74 -37.09
N TRP A 939 1.42 12.01 -36.38
CA TRP A 939 0.97 10.98 -35.43
C TRP A 939 0.18 11.56 -34.27
N SER A 940 0.62 12.70 -33.71
CA SER A 940 -0.08 13.37 -32.62
C SER A 940 -1.51 13.80 -32.98
N LYS A 941 -1.78 14.09 -34.26
CA LYS A 941 -3.11 14.44 -34.77
C LYS A 941 -3.99 13.22 -35.05
N GLN A 942 -3.39 12.05 -35.31
CA GLN A 942 -4.11 10.81 -35.58
C GLN A 942 -4.56 10.11 -34.28
N GLY A 943 -3.85 10.35 -33.17
CA GLY A 943 -4.19 9.84 -31.84
C GLY A 943 -4.96 10.81 -30.93
N ALA A 944 -5.34 12.00 -31.43
CA ALA A 944 -6.05 13.05 -30.68
C ALA A 944 -7.57 12.95 -30.79
#